data_AF-A0A3Q2DKX0-F1
#
_entry.id   AF-A0A3Q2DKX0-F1
#
_cell.length_a   1.000
_cell.length_b   1.000
_cell.length_c   1.000
_cell.angle_alpha   90.00
_cell.angle_beta   90.00
_cell.angle_gamma   90.00
#
_symmetry.space_group_name_H-M   'P 1'
#
loop_
_entity.id
_entity.type
_entity.pdbx_description
1 polymer ?
#
loop_
_entity_poly.entity_id
_entity_poly.type
_entity_poly.pdbx_seq_one_letter_code
_entity_poly.pdbx_strand_id
1 'polypeptide(L)'
;MAGIFNLLQQYRLESYYNQFLQMGVKDERDFLDGITDEDLYSMGLSHVEKNRFHTMRTFIQTLSASHRQVQNVAPVQQSDSFCLWYTYPKCPERKLIKDMDPTQNTVEDLMLRICYLEKVASTKGVCIYTDDGMPLTDDPFFNTWSFKERHIKNGDTLYCIFTPKENLHQASEMPKQNLCETNGTEVIRCHIMLKGYFEILVDLEKDTLETLIHKLSNISGVPAHVLHYRRKDSISDTLQKCGIAKGSTVSFSLSSHSEDDTYHNTFYNDVVPSVSQTLKGISVFFSSLYTIAKHADVPRKKLFAYIRKLTGCNPLIQSLHQLQRNECLSKNQKIAVIEGLYMLFRELLPKQGSQRGEKSIGDRNVFENSLYCWAHLIDKAKDVTSEYEVFAPIDLVSQEANHFCEPVRVPGVPTVFERADVLEKINDGVKIPNCTEEPLRECSLQRAADVEKILLSMPRYFRTYPLWIHKDKVSGQNFEVNVEWTFGSMVEGLKSLPCLNVMSPLQLKHLGATQSYLVFLSEDNLGIYLGKGKGSPDMIQVQDCLTGEENMVDLNVLAAKTGDHGDNKTFVTSRTPKEAILVLMDTSSSMEEECYENAQIQKINAVKELFDNFATRSMAYDFHHIIGLVKFDSFVKTLHTFTENLEVFKEHLRDLKPSGCTLLYDALRRGARELEKVKERFPECRLRIICLTDGNDSGSLMEPVPMTVKLLESDIIVDSILLGNVENNMLHGISNATGGCCFKPQTTKEGLKLFEIETVLSLEQRKPKEKLDASSISESKLVGLFATHGYDEYPETFLPSQMKSRVTLTESALKKKISESKDGRFMEKEKRILEELKSLHCDPHPFFRVFPSETDFTFWRILMQGPPDTPYDTGVFELYCQFGPNYPVKPPVLRFVTPVYHCNVNSVGRICHNLLDRNYNAHVTMKEIFNAVYGLLIVPEPDDPLDSILAEEFLTSREIYEQEAKKHTEEHAGKSLDDMEKKLMDPVPQFVPQHLLCPLTKKMFVDPVKTVYGTVYERKAIEEHLKQHKYDPLAGPENDLEMSDLISDRNMKKMVIDYRSKQIQ
;
A
#
# COMPACT_ATOMS: atom_id res chain seq x y z
N MET A 1 42.11 -24.73 45.14
CA MET A 1 41.59 -23.60 44.33
C MET A 1 42.54 -23.15 43.23
N ALA A 2 43.80 -22.73 43.49
CA ALA A 2 44.73 -22.35 42.42
C ALA A 2 45.02 -23.48 41.40
N GLY A 3 45.07 -24.75 41.85
CA GLY A 3 45.26 -25.91 40.97
C GLY A 3 44.11 -26.13 39.97
N ILE A 4 42.85 -25.95 40.40
CA ILE A 4 41.67 -26.09 39.53
C ILE A 4 41.66 -25.00 38.46
N PHE A 5 41.95 -23.76 38.85
CA PHE A 5 42.01 -22.65 37.89
C PHE A 5 43.12 -22.90 36.86
N ASN A 6 44.33 -23.30 37.31
CA ASN A 6 45.44 -23.61 36.41
C ASN A 6 45.13 -24.81 35.49
N LEU A 7 44.46 -25.84 35.99
CA LEU A 7 44.04 -27.01 35.21
C LEU A 7 43.01 -26.60 34.14
N LEU A 8 41.98 -25.85 34.53
CA LEU A 8 41.00 -25.33 33.56
C LEU A 8 41.67 -24.40 32.54
N GLN A 9 42.63 -23.57 32.97
CA GLN A 9 43.39 -22.70 32.08
C GLN A 9 44.24 -23.49 31.07
N GLN A 10 44.83 -24.62 31.48
CA GLN A 10 45.57 -25.51 30.59
C GLN A 10 44.70 -26.06 29.45
N TYR A 11 43.42 -26.33 29.74
CA TYR A 11 42.44 -26.82 28.77
C TYR A 11 41.52 -25.72 28.22
N ARG A 12 41.80 -24.45 28.50
CA ARG A 12 41.04 -23.27 28.03
C ARG A 12 39.56 -23.26 28.45
N LEU A 13 39.29 -23.61 29.71
CA LEU A 13 37.97 -23.66 30.35
C LEU A 13 37.86 -22.72 31.56
N GLU A 14 38.80 -21.79 31.73
CA GLU A 14 38.89 -20.91 32.90
C GLU A 14 37.71 -19.94 33.04
N SER A 15 37.01 -19.62 31.94
CA SER A 15 35.78 -18.82 31.93
C SER A 15 34.64 -19.46 32.72
N TYR A 16 34.65 -20.80 32.83
CA TYR A 16 33.66 -21.59 33.54
C TYR A 16 34.03 -21.87 35.00
N TYR A 17 35.18 -21.37 35.47
CA TYR A 17 35.70 -21.63 36.82
C TYR A 17 34.67 -21.35 37.92
N ASN A 18 34.00 -20.20 37.87
CA ASN A 18 33.00 -19.83 38.88
C ASN A 18 31.76 -20.72 38.84
N GLN A 19 31.37 -21.22 37.66
CA GLN A 19 30.23 -22.12 37.52
C GLN A 19 30.56 -23.52 38.04
N PHE A 20 31.76 -24.04 37.74
CA PHE A 20 32.22 -25.32 38.32
C PHE A 20 32.30 -25.26 39.85
N LEU A 21 32.75 -24.14 40.43
CA LEU A 21 32.74 -23.94 41.89
C LEU A 21 31.30 -23.92 42.46
N GLN A 22 30.34 -23.30 41.77
CA GLN A 22 28.93 -23.29 42.18
C GLN A 22 28.30 -24.69 42.13
N MET A 23 28.78 -25.56 41.25
CA MET A 23 28.38 -26.96 41.14
C MET A 23 29.09 -27.89 42.15
N GLY A 24 29.89 -27.33 43.05
CA GLY A 24 30.48 -28.06 44.16
C GLY A 24 31.85 -28.68 43.89
N VAL A 25 32.50 -28.36 42.76
CA VAL A 25 33.86 -28.81 42.44
C VAL A 25 34.86 -28.16 43.39
N LYS A 26 35.55 -28.97 44.21
CA LYS A 26 36.52 -28.55 45.24
C LYS A 26 37.93 -29.07 44.95
N ASP A 27 38.06 -30.18 44.24
CA ASP A 27 39.32 -30.73 43.75
C ASP A 27 39.19 -31.35 42.33
N GLU A 28 40.31 -31.79 41.75
CA GLU A 28 40.39 -32.29 40.38
C GLU A 28 39.57 -33.58 40.16
N ARG A 29 39.33 -34.37 41.21
CA ARG A 29 38.55 -35.62 41.12
C ARG A 29 37.05 -35.36 41.02
N ASP A 30 36.57 -34.22 41.50
CA ASP A 30 35.16 -33.83 41.38
C ASP A 30 34.73 -33.62 39.92
N PHE A 31 35.68 -33.40 38.99
CA PHE A 31 35.40 -33.39 37.54
C PHE A 31 35.14 -34.78 36.96
N LEU A 32 35.56 -35.86 37.64
CA LEU A 32 35.31 -37.22 37.20
C LEU A 32 33.92 -37.71 37.60
N ASP A 33 33.46 -37.38 38.80
CA ASP A 33 32.27 -38.00 39.39
C ASP A 33 31.14 -36.99 39.66
N GLY A 34 31.44 -35.70 39.73
CA GLY A 34 30.50 -34.64 40.13
C GLY A 34 29.88 -33.82 39.00
N ILE A 35 30.33 -34.01 37.75
CA ILE A 35 29.85 -33.26 36.58
C ILE A 35 29.37 -34.24 35.50
N THR A 36 28.09 -34.18 35.15
CA THR A 36 27.47 -34.97 34.09
C THR A 36 27.48 -34.25 32.74
N ASP A 37 27.22 -34.95 31.64
CA ASP A 37 27.12 -34.29 30.33
C ASP A 37 25.96 -33.30 30.28
N GLU A 38 24.82 -33.60 30.92
CA GLU A 38 23.67 -32.68 31.07
C GLU A 38 24.07 -31.38 31.78
N ASP A 39 24.95 -31.47 32.78
CA ASP A 39 25.50 -30.29 33.46
C ASP A 39 26.31 -29.42 32.49
N LEU A 40 27.16 -30.01 31.66
CA LEU A 40 27.94 -29.30 30.64
C LEU A 40 27.04 -28.65 29.57
N TYR A 41 25.88 -29.25 29.26
CA TYR A 41 24.85 -28.65 28.42
C TYR A 41 24.21 -27.44 29.11
N SER A 42 23.83 -27.56 30.38
CA SER A 42 23.21 -26.47 31.14
C SER A 42 24.14 -25.26 31.35
N MET A 43 25.45 -25.51 31.41
CA MET A 43 26.51 -24.49 31.48
C MET A 43 26.76 -23.78 30.13
N GLY A 44 26.19 -24.30 29.04
CA GLY A 44 26.31 -23.71 27.71
C GLY A 44 27.68 -23.86 27.06
N LEU A 45 28.44 -24.93 27.38
CA LEU A 45 29.71 -25.22 26.72
C LEU A 45 29.47 -25.60 25.25
N SER A 46 30.31 -25.07 24.36
CA SER A 46 30.38 -25.51 22.96
C SER A 46 30.89 -26.95 22.83
N HIS A 47 30.71 -27.56 21.66
CA HIS A 47 31.19 -28.92 21.40
C HIS A 47 32.71 -29.04 21.58
N VAL A 48 33.50 -28.04 21.16
CA VAL A 48 34.96 -28.00 21.40
C VAL A 48 35.30 -27.92 22.88
N GLU A 49 34.59 -27.07 23.63
CA GLU A 49 34.82 -26.92 25.07
C GLU A 49 34.44 -28.20 25.82
N LYS A 50 33.40 -28.91 25.38
CA LYS A 50 33.08 -30.26 25.86
C LYS A 50 34.17 -31.25 25.52
N ASN A 51 34.69 -31.25 24.29
CA ASN A 51 35.81 -32.12 23.91
C ASN A 51 37.08 -31.81 24.71
N ARG A 52 37.36 -30.55 25.01
CA ARG A 52 38.44 -30.13 25.92
C ARG A 52 38.18 -30.60 27.34
N PHE A 53 36.95 -30.50 27.84
CA PHE A 53 36.56 -31.02 29.14
C PHE A 53 36.72 -32.55 29.19
N HIS A 54 36.33 -33.27 28.14
CA HIS A 54 36.49 -34.71 28.04
C HIS A 54 37.97 -35.10 27.98
N THR A 55 38.78 -34.37 27.19
CA THR A 55 40.24 -34.56 27.13
C THR A 55 40.88 -34.30 28.49
N MET A 56 40.45 -33.25 29.20
CA MET A 56 40.85 -32.95 30.56
C MET A 56 40.42 -34.08 31.52
N ARG A 57 39.20 -34.61 31.39
CA ARG A 57 38.68 -35.72 32.19
C ARG A 57 39.50 -36.99 31.96
N THR A 58 39.84 -37.31 30.71
CA THR A 58 40.74 -38.40 30.34
C THR A 58 42.16 -38.17 30.87
N PHE A 59 42.64 -36.93 30.89
CA PHE A 59 43.93 -36.56 31.48
C PHE A 59 43.95 -36.75 33.00
N ILE A 60 42.89 -36.35 33.72
CA ILE A 60 42.74 -36.58 35.15
C ILE A 60 42.63 -38.10 35.44
N GLN A 61 41.90 -38.86 34.59
CA GLN A 61 41.82 -40.32 34.67
C GLN A 61 43.19 -41.00 34.43
N THR A 62 43.99 -40.49 33.50
CA THR A 62 45.34 -41.04 33.21
C THR A 62 46.37 -40.65 34.27
N LEU A 63 46.30 -39.45 34.85
CA LEU A 63 47.08 -39.05 36.04
C LEU A 63 46.78 -39.94 37.25
N SER A 64 45.52 -40.34 37.42
CA SER A 64 45.07 -41.27 38.48
C SER A 64 45.63 -42.69 38.29
N ALA A 65 45.94 -43.07 37.03
CA ALA A 65 46.44 -44.40 36.66
C ALA A 65 47.97 -44.53 36.60
N SER A 66 48.74 -43.42 36.63
CA SER A 66 50.17 -43.45 36.31
C SER A 66 51.03 -42.61 37.27
N HIS A 67 51.20 -43.07 38.51
CA HIS A 67 52.47 -42.86 39.20
C HIS A 67 53.55 -43.76 38.57
N ARG A 68 54.19 -43.33 37.48
CA ARG A 68 55.57 -43.71 37.09
C ARG A 68 56.03 -43.02 35.79
N GLN A 69 57.22 -42.41 35.92
CA GLN A 69 58.20 -42.00 34.89
C GLN A 69 57.97 -40.69 34.14
N VAL A 70 58.58 -39.64 34.69
CA VAL A 70 58.98 -38.41 34.02
C VAL A 70 60.15 -38.70 33.08
N GLN A 71 60.00 -38.41 31.79
CA GLN A 71 61.13 -38.11 30.90
C GLN A 71 60.92 -36.75 30.22
N ASN A 72 61.93 -35.90 30.41
CA ASN A 72 62.05 -34.55 29.88
C ASN A 72 62.06 -34.54 28.35
N VAL A 73 61.32 -33.59 27.75
CA VAL A 73 61.53 -33.17 26.36
C VAL A 73 62.13 -31.76 26.36
N ALA A 74 63.23 -31.63 25.63
CA ALA A 74 64.07 -30.46 25.43
C ALA A 74 63.32 -29.26 24.79
N PRO A 75 63.82 -28.02 24.93
CA PRO A 75 63.11 -26.83 24.45
C PRO A 75 63.11 -26.79 22.92
N VAL A 76 61.92 -26.76 22.33
CA VAL A 76 61.76 -26.59 20.88
C VAL A 76 61.95 -25.11 20.52
N GLN A 77 62.78 -24.93 19.49
CA GLN A 77 63.18 -23.69 18.83
C GLN A 77 62.00 -22.75 18.54
N GLN A 78 62.27 -21.44 18.61
CA GLN A 78 61.36 -20.37 18.18
C GLN A 78 60.93 -20.60 16.72
N SER A 79 59.73 -21.16 16.53
CA SER A 79 59.00 -21.21 15.26
C SER A 79 58.56 -19.80 14.90
N ASP A 80 58.64 -19.44 13.62
CA ASP A 80 57.90 -18.30 13.05
C ASP A 80 56.45 -18.38 13.54
N SER A 81 55.97 -17.31 14.18
CA SER A 81 54.61 -17.32 14.76
C SER A 81 53.59 -17.37 13.62
N PHE A 82 52.75 -18.40 13.62
CA PHE A 82 51.63 -18.53 12.68
C PHE A 82 50.70 -17.33 12.86
N CYS A 83 50.36 -16.66 11.76
CA CYS A 83 49.56 -15.45 11.78
C CYS A 83 48.45 -15.50 10.72
N LEU A 84 47.30 -14.92 11.05
CA LEU A 84 46.15 -14.79 10.16
C LEU A 84 45.65 -13.36 10.17
N TRP A 85 45.21 -12.88 9.02
CA TRP A 85 44.54 -11.60 8.89
C TRP A 85 43.04 -11.83 8.75
N TYR A 86 42.22 -10.98 9.36
CA TYR A 86 40.79 -10.95 9.09
C TYR A 86 40.27 -9.53 8.89
N THR A 87 39.18 -9.42 8.14
CA THR A 87 38.41 -8.19 7.96
C THR A 87 36.91 -8.50 7.92
N TYR A 88 36.08 -7.47 7.98
CA TYR A 88 34.62 -7.55 7.92
C TYR A 88 34.06 -6.23 7.35
N PRO A 89 32.79 -6.16 6.90
CA PRO A 89 32.34 -5.07 6.01
C PRO A 89 32.47 -3.64 6.57
N LYS A 90 32.52 -3.43 7.90
CA LYS A 90 32.75 -2.10 8.52
C LYS A 90 34.13 -1.95 9.15
N CYS A 91 35.08 -2.81 8.81
CA CYS A 91 36.45 -2.78 9.31
C CYS A 91 37.37 -2.11 8.28
N PRO A 92 37.81 -0.85 8.52
CA PRO A 92 38.66 -0.14 7.56
C PRO A 92 40.06 -0.74 7.42
N GLU A 93 40.57 -1.39 8.48
CA GLU A 93 41.91 -2.00 8.51
C GLU A 93 41.84 -3.51 8.80
N ARG A 94 42.76 -4.28 8.22
CA ARG A 94 42.87 -5.72 8.49
C ARG A 94 43.40 -5.94 9.90
N LYS A 95 42.76 -6.86 10.63
CA LYS A 95 43.14 -7.24 12.00
C LYS A 95 43.96 -8.52 12.00
N LEU A 96 44.91 -8.62 12.94
CA LEU A 96 45.91 -9.69 12.99
C LEU A 96 45.70 -10.62 14.18
N ILE A 97 45.74 -11.93 13.94
CA ILE A 97 45.72 -12.99 14.95
C ILE A 97 47.08 -13.69 14.92
N LYS A 98 47.71 -13.89 16.09
CA LYS A 98 49.09 -14.45 16.21
C LYS A 98 49.21 -15.63 17.18
N ASP A 99 48.16 -15.90 17.94
CA ASP A 99 48.17 -16.77 19.11
C ASP A 99 47.39 -18.08 18.87
N MET A 100 47.54 -18.64 17.67
CA MET A 100 46.89 -19.89 17.29
C MET A 100 47.88 -20.86 16.66
N ASP A 101 47.79 -22.13 17.04
CA ASP A 101 48.59 -23.23 16.51
C ASP A 101 47.83 -23.90 15.36
N PRO A 102 48.39 -23.93 14.13
CA PRO A 102 47.70 -24.49 12.97
C PRO A 102 47.46 -26.00 13.03
N THR A 103 48.12 -26.74 13.92
CA THR A 103 47.95 -28.18 14.11
C THR A 103 46.94 -28.53 15.20
N GLN A 104 46.70 -27.63 16.14
CA GLN A 104 45.81 -27.86 17.29
C GLN A 104 44.50 -27.07 17.19
N ASN A 105 44.55 -25.84 16.68
CA ASN A 105 43.37 -24.99 16.65
C ASN A 105 42.48 -25.26 15.45
N THR A 106 41.18 -25.30 15.74
CA THR A 106 40.12 -25.62 14.80
C THR A 106 39.49 -24.36 14.21
N VAL A 107 38.66 -24.52 13.18
CA VAL A 107 37.90 -23.38 12.63
C VAL A 107 36.89 -22.84 13.66
N GLU A 108 36.31 -23.70 14.51
CA GLU A 108 35.47 -23.26 15.63
C GLU A 108 36.26 -22.41 16.64
N ASP A 109 37.51 -22.78 16.95
CA ASP A 109 38.38 -21.96 17.80
C ASP A 109 38.62 -20.57 17.21
N LEU A 110 38.78 -20.51 15.88
CA LEU A 110 38.95 -19.25 15.16
C LEU A 110 37.69 -18.39 15.22
N MET A 111 36.51 -18.99 15.05
CA MET A 111 35.23 -18.30 15.19
C MET A 111 35.06 -17.71 16.59
N LEU A 112 35.32 -18.52 17.64
CA LEU A 112 35.26 -18.07 19.03
C LEU A 112 36.27 -16.96 19.32
N ARG A 113 37.50 -17.08 18.79
CA ARG A 113 38.54 -16.06 18.95
C ARG A 113 38.15 -14.73 18.33
N ILE A 114 37.62 -14.75 17.11
CA ILE A 114 37.16 -13.54 16.42
C ILE A 114 35.98 -12.90 17.16
N CYS A 115 34.99 -13.69 17.60
CA CYS A 115 33.89 -13.19 18.42
C CYS A 115 34.37 -12.54 19.72
N TYR A 116 35.37 -13.13 20.38
CA TYR A 116 35.98 -12.56 21.60
C TYR A 116 36.69 -11.24 21.31
N LEU A 117 37.53 -11.18 20.27
CA LEU A 117 38.29 -9.98 19.88
C LEU A 117 37.35 -8.82 19.52
N GLU A 118 36.22 -9.11 18.89
CA GLU A 118 35.22 -8.11 18.48
C GLU A 118 34.12 -7.86 19.53
N LYS A 119 34.22 -8.46 20.73
CA LYS A 119 33.24 -8.32 21.82
C LYS A 119 31.80 -8.61 21.38
N VAL A 120 31.62 -9.61 20.54
CA VAL A 120 30.33 -10.01 19.99
C VAL A 120 29.43 -10.56 21.11
N ALA A 121 28.15 -10.16 21.14
CA ALA A 121 27.19 -10.65 22.12
C ALA A 121 27.02 -12.17 22.03
N SER A 122 26.69 -12.83 23.15
CA SER A 122 26.54 -14.29 23.24
C SER A 122 25.47 -14.87 22.32
N THR A 123 24.55 -14.05 21.80
CA THR A 123 23.48 -14.41 20.84
C THR A 123 23.92 -14.37 19.38
N LYS A 124 25.13 -13.89 19.07
CA LYS A 124 25.68 -13.78 17.72
C LYS A 124 26.92 -14.67 17.54
N GLY A 125 27.17 -15.07 16.31
CA GLY A 125 28.35 -15.80 15.87
C GLY A 125 28.95 -15.18 14.60
N VAL A 126 29.86 -15.91 13.95
CA VAL A 126 30.59 -15.43 12.78
C VAL A 126 30.75 -16.53 11.73
N CYS A 127 30.43 -16.20 10.47
CA CYS A 127 30.78 -17.02 9.31
C CYS A 127 32.12 -16.54 8.75
N ILE A 128 32.98 -17.48 8.38
CA ILE A 128 34.33 -17.20 7.86
C ILE A 128 34.38 -17.58 6.38
N TYR A 129 35.01 -16.73 5.59
CA TYR A 129 35.25 -16.90 4.16
C TYR A 129 36.72 -16.66 3.85
N THR A 130 37.18 -17.23 2.75
CA THR A 130 38.45 -16.83 2.14
C THR A 130 38.36 -15.43 1.53
N ASP A 131 39.51 -14.83 1.25
CA ASP A 131 39.61 -13.55 0.54
C ASP A 131 38.86 -13.54 -0.80
N ASP A 132 38.75 -14.70 -1.46
CA ASP A 132 38.04 -14.88 -2.74
C ASP A 132 36.52 -15.07 -2.60
N GLY A 133 35.99 -15.01 -1.37
CA GLY A 133 34.57 -15.15 -1.11
C GLY A 133 34.06 -16.58 -0.91
N MET A 134 34.94 -17.59 -0.99
CA MET A 134 34.56 -18.99 -0.72
C MET A 134 34.31 -19.20 0.78
N PRO A 135 33.19 -19.83 1.18
CA PRO A 135 32.89 -20.11 2.59
C PRO A 135 33.87 -21.12 3.18
N LEU A 136 34.13 -20.99 4.49
CA LEU A 136 34.96 -21.92 5.27
C LEU A 136 34.19 -22.54 6.44
N THR A 137 33.04 -22.01 6.85
CA THR A 137 32.32 -22.47 8.05
C THR A 137 31.01 -23.21 7.74
N ASP A 138 30.90 -23.80 6.55
CA ASP A 138 29.60 -24.27 6.02
C ASP A 138 29.18 -25.64 6.54
N ASP A 139 30.15 -26.54 6.74
CA ASP A 139 29.94 -27.88 7.28
C ASP A 139 30.36 -27.92 8.76
N PRO A 140 29.42 -28.17 9.70
CA PRO A 140 29.71 -28.20 11.13
C PRO A 140 30.77 -29.23 11.53
N PHE A 141 30.83 -30.39 10.87
CA PHE A 141 31.80 -31.43 11.20
C PHE A 141 33.21 -30.95 10.85
N PHE A 142 33.42 -30.39 9.66
CA PHE A 142 34.74 -29.89 9.27
C PHE A 142 35.16 -28.63 10.01
N ASN A 143 34.25 -27.93 10.69
CA ASN A 143 34.64 -26.81 11.55
C ASN A 143 35.47 -27.26 12.77
N THR A 144 35.31 -28.51 13.18
CA THR A 144 36.10 -29.13 14.26
C THR A 144 37.53 -29.53 13.84
N TRP A 145 37.87 -29.44 12.55
CA TRP A 145 39.19 -29.81 12.04
C TRP A 145 40.21 -28.68 12.18
N SER A 146 41.47 -29.07 12.29
CA SER A 146 42.60 -28.14 12.45
C SER A 146 42.82 -27.26 11.21
N PHE A 147 43.48 -26.11 11.37
CA PHE A 147 43.83 -25.24 10.23
C PHE A 147 44.65 -25.95 9.16
N LYS A 148 45.56 -26.85 9.56
CA LYS A 148 46.36 -27.67 8.65
C LYS A 148 45.48 -28.61 7.82
N GLU A 149 44.51 -29.28 8.44
CA GLU A 149 43.57 -30.17 7.75
C GLU A 149 42.61 -29.38 6.83
N ARG A 150 42.29 -28.13 7.18
CA ARG A 150 41.45 -27.23 6.37
C ARG A 150 42.21 -26.42 5.32
N HIS A 151 43.50 -26.71 5.10
CA HIS A 151 44.36 -26.00 4.15
C HIS A 151 44.35 -24.46 4.34
N ILE A 152 44.36 -24.00 5.60
CA ILE A 152 44.55 -22.59 5.98
C ILE A 152 46.04 -22.37 6.21
N LYS A 153 46.63 -21.41 5.48
CA LYS A 153 48.07 -21.17 5.47
C LYS A 153 48.44 -19.94 6.31
N ASN A 154 49.70 -19.91 6.74
CA ASN A 154 50.25 -18.75 7.43
C ASN A 154 50.18 -17.50 6.52
N GLY A 155 49.66 -16.40 7.05
CA GLY A 155 49.49 -15.14 6.33
C GLY A 155 48.19 -15.01 5.53
N ASP A 156 47.32 -16.02 5.54
CA ASP A 156 46.02 -15.96 4.86
C ASP A 156 45.18 -14.78 5.37
N THR A 157 44.45 -14.14 4.46
CA THR A 157 43.43 -13.13 4.79
C THR A 157 42.04 -13.74 4.70
N LEU A 158 41.28 -13.57 5.76
CA LEU A 158 39.93 -14.10 5.93
C LEU A 158 38.92 -12.96 5.95
N TYR A 159 37.72 -13.25 5.47
CA TYR A 159 36.59 -12.33 5.53
C TYR A 159 35.54 -12.87 6.50
N CYS A 160 35.02 -12.01 7.36
CA CYS A 160 34.10 -12.38 8.43
C CYS A 160 32.76 -11.67 8.27
N ILE A 161 31.67 -12.41 8.47
CA ILE A 161 30.30 -11.87 8.51
C ILE A 161 29.63 -12.34 9.78
N PHE A 162 29.21 -11.39 10.62
CA PHE A 162 28.52 -11.69 11.88
C PHE A 162 27.05 -11.97 11.63
N THR A 163 26.51 -12.95 12.34
CA THR A 163 25.15 -13.48 12.14
C THR A 163 24.54 -13.91 13.48
N PRO A 164 23.21 -13.97 13.63
CA PRO A 164 22.58 -14.66 14.77
C PRO A 164 23.08 -16.11 14.88
N LYS A 165 23.28 -16.59 16.11
CA LYS A 165 23.70 -17.98 16.36
C LYS A 165 22.70 -19.01 15.85
N GLU A 166 21.42 -18.67 15.80
CA GLU A 166 20.34 -19.50 15.23
C GLU A 166 20.60 -19.91 13.77
N ASN A 167 21.35 -19.10 13.03
CA ASN A 167 21.73 -19.42 11.66
C ASN A 167 22.86 -20.46 11.59
N LEU A 168 23.65 -20.63 12.65
CA LEU A 168 24.76 -21.57 12.70
C LEU A 168 24.25 -22.92 13.24
N HIS A 169 24.22 -23.94 12.39
CA HIS A 169 23.83 -25.29 12.80
C HIS A 169 24.84 -25.84 13.81
N GLN A 170 24.36 -26.42 14.92
CA GLN A 170 25.19 -27.24 15.79
C GLN A 170 25.35 -28.61 15.16
N ALA A 171 26.57 -29.17 15.20
CA ALA A 171 26.83 -30.53 14.77
C ALA A 171 25.86 -31.49 15.49
N SER A 172 25.22 -32.40 14.75
CA SER A 172 24.37 -33.44 15.34
C SER A 172 25.17 -34.24 16.36
N GLU A 173 24.55 -34.53 17.51
CA GLU A 173 25.18 -35.35 18.54
C GLU A 173 25.62 -36.69 17.96
N MET A 174 26.84 -37.14 18.29
CA MET A 174 27.30 -38.46 17.90
C MET A 174 26.33 -39.52 18.45
N PRO A 175 25.64 -40.31 17.60
CA PRO A 175 24.80 -41.38 18.11
C PRO A 175 25.67 -42.35 18.91
N LYS A 176 25.13 -42.89 20.01
CA LYS A 176 25.83 -43.86 20.86
C LYS A 176 26.42 -44.97 19.99
N GLN A 177 27.72 -45.22 20.15
CA GLN A 177 28.43 -46.28 19.45
C GLN A 177 27.73 -47.63 19.71
N ASN A 178 27.10 -48.19 18.69
CA ASN A 178 26.69 -49.59 18.73
C ASN A 178 27.95 -50.43 18.47
N LEU A 179 28.33 -51.27 19.43
CA LEU A 179 29.39 -52.26 19.25
C LEU A 179 28.99 -53.21 18.11
N CYS A 180 29.60 -53.02 16.94
CA CYS A 180 29.46 -53.93 15.82
C CYS A 180 30.51 -55.05 15.97
N GLU A 181 30.10 -56.31 15.83
CA GLU A 181 31.01 -57.46 15.94
C GLU A 181 32.08 -57.44 14.84
N THR A 182 33.35 -57.57 15.21
CA THR A 182 34.49 -57.64 14.28
C THR A 182 34.69 -59.05 13.71
N ASN A 183 33.61 -59.72 13.33
CA ASN A 183 33.67 -61.04 12.69
C ASN A 183 33.69 -60.86 11.17
N GLY A 184 34.71 -61.41 10.51
CA GLY A 184 34.90 -61.36 9.06
C GLY A 184 36.03 -62.29 8.62
N THR A 185 35.95 -62.82 7.41
CA THR A 185 36.92 -63.79 6.85
C THR A 185 37.86 -63.18 5.83
N GLU A 186 37.54 -61.98 5.32
CA GLU A 186 38.27 -61.33 4.23
C GLU A 186 38.66 -59.89 4.57
N VAL A 187 39.78 -59.43 4.01
CA VAL A 187 40.29 -58.06 4.20
C VAL A 187 40.02 -57.24 2.94
N ILE A 188 39.38 -56.08 3.13
CA ILE A 188 39.23 -55.04 2.11
C ILE A 188 39.94 -53.76 2.55
N ARG A 189 40.34 -52.93 1.57
CA ARG A 189 40.98 -51.65 1.83
C ARG A 189 39.97 -50.52 1.62
N CYS A 190 39.78 -49.68 2.62
CA CYS A 190 38.92 -48.51 2.54
C CYS A 190 39.76 -47.24 2.54
N HIS A 191 39.58 -46.36 1.55
CA HIS A 191 40.21 -45.05 1.51
C HIS A 191 39.24 -43.97 1.97
N ILE A 192 39.62 -43.21 2.99
CA ILE A 192 38.89 -42.01 3.43
C ILE A 192 39.71 -40.78 3.01
N MET A 193 39.05 -39.86 2.30
CA MET A 193 39.62 -38.56 1.93
C MET A 193 40.36 -37.91 3.12
N LEU A 194 41.63 -37.54 2.92
CA LEU A 194 42.54 -36.91 3.90
C LEU A 194 42.94 -37.75 5.13
N LYS A 195 42.24 -38.83 5.46
CA LYS A 195 42.60 -39.76 6.55
C LYS A 195 43.37 -40.99 6.05
N GLY A 196 43.36 -41.25 4.75
CA GLY A 196 44.17 -42.30 4.11
C GLY A 196 43.48 -43.68 4.10
N TYR A 197 44.28 -44.74 4.05
CA TYR A 197 43.80 -46.11 3.90
C TYR A 197 43.63 -46.82 5.24
N PHE A 198 42.54 -47.58 5.35
CA PHE A 198 42.19 -48.45 6.47
C PHE A 198 41.94 -49.86 5.96
N GLU A 199 42.38 -50.88 6.69
CA GLU A 199 42.13 -52.29 6.36
C GLU A 199 41.01 -52.81 7.27
N ILE A 200 39.95 -53.36 6.68
CA ILE A 200 38.74 -53.78 7.39
C ILE A 200 38.43 -55.25 7.10
N LEU A 201 38.11 -55.99 8.16
CA LEU A 201 37.64 -57.37 8.09
C LEU A 201 36.13 -57.41 7.82
N VAL A 202 35.75 -58.07 6.73
CA VAL A 202 34.36 -58.20 6.26
C VAL A 202 34.00 -59.64 5.88
N ASP A 203 32.71 -59.93 5.89
CA ASP A 203 32.09 -61.13 5.28
C ASP A 203 31.33 -60.67 4.02
N LEU A 204 31.88 -60.93 2.82
CA LEU A 204 31.33 -60.38 1.57
C LEU A 204 29.87 -60.81 1.28
N GLU A 205 29.42 -61.95 1.81
CA GLU A 205 28.08 -62.48 1.57
C GLU A 205 27.05 -61.95 2.58
N LYS A 206 27.49 -61.58 3.80
CA LYS A 206 26.60 -61.15 4.90
C LYS A 206 26.66 -59.66 5.19
N ASP A 207 27.84 -59.05 5.11
CA ASP A 207 27.99 -57.63 5.38
C ASP A 207 27.35 -56.83 4.25
N THR A 208 26.58 -55.81 4.63
CA THR A 208 26.04 -54.79 3.73
C THR A 208 26.92 -53.55 3.72
N LEU A 209 26.68 -52.65 2.75
CA LEU A 209 27.36 -51.36 2.72
C LEU A 209 27.15 -50.56 4.03
N GLU A 210 25.96 -50.65 4.63
CA GLU A 210 25.66 -50.07 5.95
C GLU A 210 26.59 -50.60 7.05
N THR A 211 26.75 -51.93 7.13
CA THR A 211 27.63 -52.55 8.13
C THR A 211 29.09 -52.18 7.90
N LEU A 212 29.52 -52.04 6.65
CA LEU A 212 30.87 -51.58 6.30
C LEU A 212 31.10 -50.13 6.75
N ILE A 213 30.14 -49.23 6.54
CA ILE A 213 30.22 -47.84 6.97
C ILE A 213 30.34 -47.76 8.50
N HIS A 214 29.57 -48.56 9.24
CA HIS A 214 29.68 -48.63 10.71
C HIS A 214 31.03 -49.19 11.19
N LYS A 215 31.52 -50.27 10.56
CA LYS A 215 32.86 -50.83 10.87
C LYS A 215 33.97 -49.81 10.59
N LEU A 216 33.89 -49.11 9.46
CA LEU A 216 34.83 -48.05 9.08
C LEU A 216 34.75 -46.85 10.04
N SER A 217 33.55 -46.46 10.47
CA SER A 217 33.33 -45.39 11.44
C SER A 217 34.03 -45.69 12.78
N ASN A 218 33.88 -46.91 13.29
CA ASN A 218 34.49 -47.33 14.55
C ASN A 218 36.02 -47.32 14.50
N ILE A 219 36.62 -47.72 13.37
CA ILE A 219 38.09 -47.80 13.22
C ILE A 219 38.70 -46.42 12.91
N SER A 220 38.05 -45.63 12.08
CA SER A 220 38.58 -44.33 11.62
C SER A 220 38.29 -43.17 12.57
N GLY A 221 37.30 -43.32 13.46
CA GLY A 221 36.81 -42.23 14.31
C GLY A 221 35.97 -41.19 13.58
N VAL A 222 35.69 -41.38 12.28
CA VAL A 222 34.79 -40.54 11.50
C VAL A 222 33.35 -41.03 11.69
N PRO A 223 32.37 -40.17 11.99
CA PRO A 223 30.98 -40.60 12.19
C PRO A 223 30.41 -41.29 10.94
N ALA A 224 29.63 -42.35 11.15
CA ALA A 224 29.02 -43.14 10.08
C ALA A 224 28.20 -42.29 9.09
N HIS A 225 27.43 -41.32 9.59
CA HIS A 225 26.63 -40.41 8.76
C HIS A 225 27.45 -39.43 7.91
N VAL A 226 28.76 -39.29 8.18
CA VAL A 226 29.67 -38.44 7.40
C VAL A 226 30.31 -39.20 6.24
N LEU A 227 30.31 -40.54 6.28
CA LEU A 227 30.97 -41.40 5.33
C LEU A 227 30.03 -41.74 4.17
N HIS A 228 30.33 -41.22 2.98
CA HIS A 228 29.55 -41.49 1.78
C HIS A 228 30.33 -42.34 0.79
N TYR A 229 29.74 -43.47 0.42
CA TYR A 229 30.30 -44.36 -0.58
C TYR A 229 30.26 -43.72 -1.98
N ARG A 230 31.29 -44.00 -2.79
CA ARG A 230 31.48 -43.41 -4.12
C ARG A 230 30.42 -43.84 -5.14
N ARG A 231 29.90 -45.08 -5.07
CA ARG A 231 28.91 -45.62 -6.04
C ARG A 231 27.48 -45.56 -5.50
N LYS A 232 26.51 -45.46 -6.41
CA LYS A 232 25.07 -45.43 -6.11
C LYS A 232 24.49 -46.85 -5.96
N ASP A 233 25.09 -47.66 -5.10
CA ASP A 233 24.56 -48.97 -4.74
C ASP A 233 23.61 -48.82 -3.53
N SER A 234 22.64 -49.73 -3.37
CA SER A 234 21.75 -49.66 -2.20
C SER A 234 22.55 -49.89 -0.91
N ILE A 235 22.31 -49.07 0.11
CA ILE A 235 22.97 -49.22 1.42
C ILE A 235 22.66 -50.60 2.05
N SER A 236 21.53 -51.21 1.68
CA SER A 236 21.09 -52.54 2.09
C SER A 236 21.65 -53.70 1.26
N ASP A 237 22.37 -53.44 0.18
CA ASP A 237 22.97 -54.50 -0.63
C ASP A 237 24.21 -55.09 0.05
N THR A 238 24.42 -56.39 -0.15
CA THR A 238 25.61 -57.09 0.36
C THR A 238 26.86 -56.64 -0.42
N LEU A 239 28.02 -56.64 0.22
CA LEU A 239 29.27 -56.18 -0.41
C LEU A 239 29.55 -56.90 -1.74
N GLN A 240 29.23 -58.20 -1.82
CA GLN A 240 29.35 -58.97 -3.06
C GLN A 240 28.41 -58.47 -4.17
N LYS A 241 27.17 -58.07 -3.85
CA LYS A 241 26.22 -57.49 -4.83
C LYS A 241 26.68 -56.13 -5.33
N CYS A 242 27.37 -55.36 -4.49
CA CYS A 242 28.01 -54.10 -4.86
C CYS A 242 29.31 -54.29 -5.69
N GLY A 243 29.65 -55.53 -6.04
CA GLY A 243 30.85 -55.85 -6.84
C GLY A 243 32.17 -55.70 -6.07
N ILE A 244 32.13 -55.70 -4.74
CA ILE A 244 33.33 -55.61 -3.89
C ILE A 244 33.89 -57.02 -3.71
N ALA A 245 35.14 -57.23 -4.12
CA ALA A 245 35.87 -58.49 -3.98
C ALA A 245 37.05 -58.37 -3.01
N LYS A 246 37.61 -59.50 -2.60
CA LYS A 246 38.81 -59.57 -1.77
C LYS A 246 39.94 -58.72 -2.36
N GLY A 247 40.53 -57.83 -1.55
CA GLY A 247 41.59 -56.92 -1.97
C GLY A 247 41.15 -55.68 -2.74
N SER A 248 39.84 -55.47 -2.93
CA SER A 248 39.31 -54.24 -3.54
C SER A 248 39.61 -53.01 -2.67
N THR A 249 39.81 -51.87 -3.33
CA THR A 249 39.90 -50.57 -2.65
C THR A 249 38.59 -49.82 -2.79
N VAL A 250 37.92 -49.59 -1.66
CA VAL A 250 36.62 -48.91 -1.55
C VAL A 250 36.87 -47.47 -1.13
N SER A 251 36.43 -46.48 -1.91
CA SER A 251 36.67 -45.07 -1.60
C SER A 251 35.44 -44.39 -1.02
N PHE A 252 35.66 -43.58 0.03
CA PHE A 252 34.63 -42.81 0.72
C PHE A 252 34.96 -41.32 0.68
N SER A 253 33.97 -40.52 0.29
CA SER A 253 33.98 -39.07 0.45
C SER A 253 33.35 -38.67 1.79
N LEU A 254 33.61 -37.45 2.25
CA LEU A 254 33.15 -36.94 3.54
C LEU A 254 32.14 -35.79 3.36
N SER A 255 31.05 -35.79 4.12
CA SER A 255 30.06 -34.69 4.20
C SER A 255 29.16 -34.86 5.42
N SER A 256 28.90 -33.83 6.22
CA SER A 256 27.95 -33.96 7.36
C SER A 256 26.48 -33.76 6.98
N HIS A 257 26.20 -33.43 5.72
CA HIS A 257 24.87 -33.13 5.22
C HIS A 257 24.18 -34.41 4.71
N SER A 258 22.87 -34.55 4.96
CA SER A 258 22.12 -35.75 4.57
C SER A 258 21.91 -35.82 3.06
N GLU A 259 21.83 -37.03 2.48
CA GLU A 259 21.52 -37.20 1.05
C GLU A 259 20.04 -36.94 0.71
N ASP A 260 19.16 -36.99 1.73
CA ASP A 260 17.71 -36.77 1.61
C ASP A 260 17.30 -35.29 1.65
N ASP A 261 18.24 -34.37 1.90
CA ASP A 261 18.02 -32.94 1.82
C ASP A 261 17.81 -32.52 0.36
N THR A 262 16.60 -32.77 -0.14
CA THR A 262 16.04 -32.22 -1.37
C THR A 262 15.86 -30.71 -1.20
N TYR A 263 16.97 -29.98 -1.12
CA TYR A 263 16.95 -28.52 -1.17
C TYR A 263 16.40 -28.13 -2.54
N HIS A 264 15.14 -27.70 -2.54
CA HIS A 264 14.56 -26.93 -3.61
C HIS A 264 15.54 -25.78 -3.96
N ASN A 265 15.73 -25.54 -5.26
CA ASN A 265 16.67 -24.59 -5.91
C ASN A 265 16.47 -23.10 -5.52
N THR A 266 15.94 -22.82 -4.35
CA THR A 266 15.18 -21.61 -4.09
C THR A 266 15.68 -20.91 -2.83
N PHE A 267 16.23 -19.72 -3.03
CA PHE A 267 16.77 -18.83 -2.01
C PHE A 267 15.63 -18.22 -1.17
N TYR A 268 15.11 -18.93 -0.16
CA TYR A 268 14.02 -18.42 0.70
C TYR A 268 14.27 -18.61 2.20
N ASN A 269 13.57 -17.77 2.98
CA ASN A 269 13.65 -17.33 4.39
C ASN A 269 14.12 -18.31 5.49
N ASP A 270 15.18 -19.08 5.27
CA ASP A 270 15.81 -20.00 6.23
C ASP A 270 16.97 -19.37 7.03
N VAL A 271 17.26 -18.09 6.77
CA VAL A 271 18.29 -17.30 7.45
C VAL A 271 17.63 -16.09 8.10
N VAL A 272 17.83 -15.95 9.41
CA VAL A 272 17.33 -14.83 10.20
C VAL A 272 18.29 -13.65 10.08
N PRO A 273 17.85 -12.45 9.64
CA PRO A 273 18.71 -11.27 9.58
C PRO A 273 19.15 -10.81 10.98
N SER A 274 20.38 -10.33 11.13
CA SER A 274 20.90 -9.75 12.38
C SER A 274 20.08 -8.58 12.92
N VAL A 275 19.40 -7.85 12.02
CA VAL A 275 18.50 -6.75 12.37
C VAL A 275 17.10 -7.11 11.91
N SER A 276 16.19 -7.28 12.87
CA SER A 276 14.78 -7.60 12.61
C SER A 276 14.17 -6.64 11.57
N GLN A 277 13.54 -7.20 10.55
CA GLN A 277 12.81 -6.48 9.50
C GLN A 277 11.32 -6.82 9.56
N THR A 278 10.49 -5.97 8.98
CA THR A 278 9.06 -6.28 8.81
C THR A 278 8.86 -7.43 7.83
N LEU A 279 7.73 -8.14 7.94
CA LEU A 279 7.36 -9.21 7.01
C LEU A 279 7.28 -8.69 5.57
N LYS A 280 6.69 -7.50 5.41
CA LYS A 280 6.66 -6.75 4.15
C LYS A 280 8.06 -6.46 3.62
N GLY A 281 8.97 -6.01 4.48
CA GLY A 281 10.36 -5.76 4.10
C GLY A 281 11.05 -7.00 3.57
N ILE A 282 10.95 -8.12 4.29
CA ILE A 282 11.50 -9.42 3.89
C ILE A 282 10.95 -9.83 2.52
N SER A 283 9.63 -9.72 2.32
CA SER A 283 8.97 -10.04 1.05
C SER A 283 9.49 -9.17 -0.10
N VAL A 284 9.55 -7.85 0.08
CA VAL A 284 10.04 -6.91 -0.94
C VAL A 284 11.53 -7.16 -1.26
N PHE A 285 12.34 -7.47 -0.25
CA PHE A 285 13.76 -7.79 -0.42
C PHE A 285 13.98 -9.04 -1.27
N PHE A 286 13.35 -10.17 -0.91
CA PHE A 286 13.53 -11.41 -1.67
C PHE A 286 12.94 -11.32 -3.08
N SER A 287 11.78 -10.67 -3.24
CA SER A 287 11.15 -10.50 -4.56
C SER A 287 11.95 -9.58 -5.49
N SER A 288 12.53 -8.50 -4.94
CA SER A 288 13.44 -7.64 -5.71
C SER A 288 14.74 -8.36 -6.07
N LEU A 289 15.33 -9.11 -5.14
CA LEU A 289 16.56 -9.88 -5.38
C LEU A 289 16.37 -10.93 -6.48
N TYR A 290 15.27 -11.69 -6.45
CA TYR A 290 14.94 -12.65 -7.50
C TYR A 290 14.80 -11.96 -8.86
N THR A 291 14.12 -10.82 -8.89
CA THR A 291 13.91 -10.05 -10.12
C THR A 291 15.24 -9.59 -10.71
N ILE A 292 16.14 -9.05 -9.87
CA ILE A 292 17.50 -8.68 -10.28
C ILE A 292 18.32 -9.88 -10.75
N ALA A 293 18.13 -11.05 -10.13
CA ALA A 293 18.84 -12.25 -10.51
C ALA A 293 18.41 -12.79 -11.89
N LYS A 294 17.10 -12.71 -12.21
CA LYS A 294 16.54 -13.32 -13.42
C LYS A 294 16.41 -12.37 -14.62
N HIS A 295 16.26 -11.05 -14.42
CA HIS A 295 16.00 -10.12 -15.53
C HIS A 295 17.23 -9.92 -16.43
N ALA A 296 17.04 -9.93 -17.76
CA ALA A 296 18.13 -9.88 -18.74
C ALA A 296 18.76 -8.48 -18.89
N ASP A 297 17.93 -7.43 -18.74
CA ASP A 297 18.36 -6.02 -18.97
C ASP A 297 19.25 -5.44 -17.86
N VAL A 298 19.45 -6.17 -16.76
CA VAL A 298 20.33 -5.72 -15.68
C VAL A 298 21.79 -5.93 -16.10
N PRO A 299 22.67 -4.91 -16.07
CA PRO A 299 24.08 -5.05 -16.41
C PRO A 299 24.86 -5.74 -15.27
N ARG A 300 24.65 -7.04 -15.09
CA ARG A 300 25.06 -7.87 -13.94
C ARG A 300 26.54 -7.71 -13.54
N LYS A 301 27.45 -7.86 -14.51
CA LYS A 301 28.90 -7.72 -14.25
C LYS A 301 29.28 -6.33 -13.76
N LYS A 302 28.68 -5.28 -14.33
CA LYS A 302 28.92 -3.89 -13.90
C LYS A 302 28.32 -3.61 -12.53
N LEU A 303 27.14 -4.16 -12.25
CA LEU A 303 26.49 -4.07 -10.95
C LEU A 303 27.35 -4.70 -9.85
N PHE A 304 27.90 -5.89 -10.10
CA PHE A 304 28.81 -6.57 -9.17
C PHE A 304 30.09 -5.79 -8.93
N ALA A 305 30.72 -5.29 -10.00
CA ALA A 305 31.90 -4.43 -9.87
C ALA A 305 31.61 -3.18 -9.01
N TYR A 306 30.43 -2.57 -9.19
CA TYR A 306 30.02 -1.41 -8.40
C TYR A 306 29.73 -1.75 -6.93
N ILE A 307 28.99 -2.83 -6.66
CA ILE A 307 28.72 -3.30 -5.29
C ILE A 307 30.04 -3.67 -4.60
N ARG A 308 30.98 -4.32 -5.29
CA ARG A 308 32.30 -4.66 -4.73
C ARG A 308 33.10 -3.41 -4.41
N LYS A 309 33.10 -2.42 -5.32
CA LYS A 309 33.74 -1.11 -5.10
C LYS A 309 33.20 -0.41 -3.85
N LEU A 310 31.88 -0.45 -3.64
CA LEU A 310 31.25 0.18 -2.47
C LEU A 310 31.51 -0.59 -1.18
N THR A 311 31.29 -1.91 -1.20
CA THR A 311 31.23 -2.75 0.01
C THR A 311 32.58 -3.34 0.42
N GLY A 312 33.48 -3.58 -0.53
CA GLY A 312 34.68 -4.41 -0.31
C GLY A 312 34.38 -5.87 0.06
N CYS A 313 33.13 -6.33 -0.06
CA CYS A 313 32.67 -7.62 0.45
C CYS A 313 32.71 -8.69 -0.65
N ASN A 314 33.84 -9.37 -0.81
CA ASN A 314 33.98 -10.44 -1.81
C ASN A 314 33.01 -11.62 -1.62
N PRO A 315 32.70 -12.09 -0.39
CA PRO A 315 31.70 -13.15 -0.18
C PRO A 315 30.29 -12.79 -0.67
N LEU A 316 29.91 -11.51 -0.59
CA LEU A 316 28.62 -11.03 -1.12
C LEU A 316 28.60 -11.18 -2.65
N ILE A 317 29.67 -10.78 -3.33
CA ILE A 317 29.77 -10.82 -4.79
C ILE A 317 29.79 -12.26 -5.31
N GLN A 318 30.59 -13.12 -4.68
CA GLN A 318 30.67 -14.55 -4.99
C GLN A 318 29.28 -15.21 -4.91
N SER A 319 28.55 -14.93 -3.83
CA SER A 319 27.20 -15.49 -3.61
C SER A 319 26.16 -14.91 -4.58
N LEU A 320 26.21 -13.60 -4.89
CA LEU A 320 25.32 -12.99 -5.88
C LEU A 320 25.54 -13.53 -7.30
N HIS A 321 26.79 -13.83 -7.68
CA HIS A 321 27.11 -14.42 -8.97
C HIS A 321 26.51 -15.82 -9.13
N GLN A 322 26.62 -16.67 -8.11
CA GLN A 322 26.00 -18.00 -8.11
C GLN A 322 24.47 -17.92 -8.16
N LEU A 323 23.86 -17.01 -7.40
CA LEU A 323 22.40 -16.80 -7.43
C LEU A 323 21.89 -16.46 -8.83
N GLN A 324 22.62 -15.64 -9.59
CA GLN A 324 22.27 -15.25 -10.96
C GLN A 324 22.36 -16.38 -11.99
N ARG A 325 23.15 -17.42 -11.71
CA ARG A 325 23.26 -18.61 -12.56
C ARG A 325 22.17 -19.64 -12.25
N ASN A 326 21.24 -19.33 -11.33
CA ASN A 326 20.28 -20.28 -10.75
C ASN A 326 20.98 -21.52 -10.16
N GLU A 327 22.18 -21.34 -9.59
CA GLU A 327 22.89 -22.40 -8.87
C GLU A 327 22.46 -22.39 -7.39
N CYS A 328 22.55 -23.56 -6.73
CA CYS A 328 22.28 -23.65 -5.29
C CYS A 328 23.24 -22.73 -4.51
N LEU A 329 22.74 -22.15 -3.41
CA LEU A 329 23.55 -21.42 -2.45
C LEU A 329 23.53 -22.14 -1.12
N SER A 330 24.68 -22.22 -0.48
CA SER A 330 24.77 -22.74 0.86
C SER A 330 24.29 -21.72 1.90
N LYS A 331 24.04 -22.18 3.14
CA LYS A 331 23.51 -21.31 4.19
C LYS A 331 24.43 -20.12 4.48
N ASN A 332 25.75 -20.33 4.51
CA ASN A 332 26.71 -19.23 4.67
C ASN A 332 26.64 -18.24 3.51
N GLN A 333 26.54 -18.73 2.27
CA GLN A 333 26.39 -17.85 1.11
C GLN A 333 25.10 -17.01 1.19
N LYS A 334 24.00 -17.59 1.68
CA LYS A 334 22.77 -16.83 1.96
C LYS A 334 22.95 -15.75 3.01
N ILE A 335 23.66 -16.05 4.11
CA ILE A 335 24.03 -15.07 5.15
C ILE A 335 24.84 -13.92 4.54
N ALA A 336 25.82 -14.23 3.67
CA ALA A 336 26.63 -13.21 3.02
C ALA A 336 25.79 -12.24 2.16
N VAL A 337 24.77 -12.74 1.46
CA VAL A 337 23.84 -11.92 0.68
C VAL A 337 22.97 -11.06 1.58
N ILE A 338 22.33 -11.64 2.60
CA ILE A 338 21.37 -10.94 3.47
C ILE A 338 22.08 -9.85 4.29
N GLU A 339 23.15 -10.19 5.00
CA GLU A 339 23.89 -9.25 5.84
C GLU A 339 24.63 -8.21 5.00
N GLY A 340 25.25 -8.64 3.89
CA GLY A 340 25.97 -7.76 2.98
C GLY A 340 25.08 -6.69 2.35
N LEU A 341 23.90 -7.09 1.83
CA LEU A 341 22.94 -6.16 1.24
C LEU A 341 22.23 -5.29 2.30
N TYR A 342 21.94 -5.83 3.49
CA TYR A 342 21.40 -5.02 4.59
C TYR A 342 22.33 -3.85 4.91
N MET A 343 23.63 -4.14 5.10
CA MET A 343 24.62 -3.10 5.39
C MET A 343 24.71 -2.08 4.26
N LEU A 344 24.67 -2.53 3.00
CA LEU A 344 24.70 -1.64 1.83
C LEU A 344 23.47 -0.73 1.79
N PHE A 345 22.27 -1.30 1.87
CA PHE A 345 21.01 -0.55 1.78
C PHE A 345 20.85 0.43 2.93
N ARG A 346 21.25 0.04 4.14
CA ARG A 346 21.25 0.95 5.31
C ARG A 346 22.16 2.16 5.10
N GLU A 347 23.29 2.03 4.41
CA GLU A 347 24.18 3.16 4.13
C GLU A 347 23.68 4.03 2.97
N LEU A 348 22.92 3.47 2.03
CA LEU A 348 22.25 4.25 0.98
C LEU A 348 21.10 5.10 1.55
N LEU A 349 20.28 4.52 2.44
CA LEU A 349 19.03 5.14 2.91
C LEU A 349 19.22 6.26 3.96
N PRO A 350 18.36 7.30 3.99
CA PRO A 350 18.44 8.40 4.95
C PRO A 350 18.38 7.94 6.41
N LYS A 351 19.32 8.45 7.22
CA LYS A 351 19.41 8.23 8.69
C LYS A 351 18.82 9.39 9.46
N GLN A 352 18.40 9.15 10.70
CA GLN A 352 17.86 10.18 11.60
C GLN A 352 18.92 11.27 11.87
N GLY A 353 18.58 12.54 11.66
CA GLY A 353 19.50 13.68 11.82
C GLY A 353 20.41 13.99 10.62
N SER A 354 20.23 13.32 9.47
CA SER A 354 20.96 13.65 8.24
C SER A 354 20.42 14.94 7.60
N GLN A 355 21.29 15.76 6.98
CA GLN A 355 20.92 17.02 6.29
C GLN A 355 20.02 16.83 5.05
N ARG A 356 19.60 15.60 4.74
CA ARG A 356 18.87 15.20 3.52
C ARG A 356 17.36 15.52 3.53
N GLY A 357 16.82 16.26 4.50
CA GLY A 357 15.45 16.84 4.47
C GLY A 357 14.25 15.88 4.34
N GLU A 358 14.47 14.57 4.23
CA GLU A 358 13.46 13.56 3.94
C GLU A 358 13.22 12.63 5.16
N LYS A 359 12.04 11.99 5.16
CA LYS A 359 11.59 11.01 6.16
C LYS A 359 12.70 10.01 6.51
N SER A 360 13.14 9.97 7.76
CA SER A 360 14.14 9.01 8.22
C SER A 360 13.61 7.58 8.13
N ILE A 361 14.37 6.67 7.52
CA ILE A 361 14.02 5.24 7.45
C ILE A 361 14.64 4.54 8.66
N GLY A 362 13.80 3.96 9.51
CA GLY A 362 14.26 3.15 10.65
C GLY A 362 14.85 1.81 10.20
N ASP A 363 15.70 1.23 11.05
CA ASP A 363 16.43 -0.01 10.75
C ASP A 363 15.52 -1.20 10.42
N ARG A 364 14.30 -1.25 10.99
CA ARG A 364 13.31 -2.29 10.71
C ARG A 364 12.70 -2.24 9.30
N ASN A 365 12.85 -1.11 8.60
CA ASN A 365 12.19 -0.85 7.32
C ASN A 365 13.20 -0.72 6.17
N VAL A 366 14.45 -1.13 6.36
CA VAL A 366 15.51 -1.05 5.33
C VAL A 366 15.11 -1.89 4.12
N PHE A 367 14.67 -3.13 4.34
CA PHE A 367 14.30 -4.05 3.27
C PHE A 367 13.01 -3.68 2.53
N GLU A 368 12.07 -2.96 3.15
CA GLU A 368 10.90 -2.39 2.46
C GLU A 368 11.30 -1.40 1.35
N ASN A 369 12.47 -0.80 1.48
CA ASN A 369 13.00 0.19 0.55
C ASN A 369 14.08 -0.38 -0.40
N SER A 370 14.19 -1.72 -0.48
CA SER A 370 15.17 -2.40 -1.32
C SER A 370 15.03 -2.09 -2.82
N LEU A 371 13.80 -1.89 -3.33
CA LEU A 371 13.54 -1.50 -4.72
C LEU A 371 14.26 -0.21 -5.12
N TYR A 372 14.18 0.81 -4.27
CA TYR A 372 14.85 2.10 -4.49
C TYR A 372 16.37 1.92 -4.47
N CYS A 373 16.89 1.13 -3.54
CA CYS A 373 18.31 0.84 -3.42
C CYS A 373 18.85 0.14 -4.68
N TRP A 374 18.14 -0.87 -5.17
CA TRP A 374 18.49 -1.55 -6.41
C TRP A 374 18.46 -0.61 -7.62
N ALA A 375 17.42 0.22 -7.75
CA ALA A 375 17.32 1.17 -8.85
C ALA A 375 18.51 2.14 -8.89
N HIS A 376 18.90 2.68 -7.74
CA HIS A 376 20.07 3.54 -7.61
C HIS A 376 21.38 2.81 -7.97
N LEU A 377 21.59 1.59 -7.44
CA LEU A 377 22.80 0.82 -7.70
C LEU A 377 22.94 0.46 -9.19
N ILE A 378 21.85 0.10 -9.86
CA ILE A 378 21.84 -0.24 -11.28
C ILE A 378 22.13 0.98 -12.14
N ASP A 379 21.55 2.13 -11.81
CA ASP A 379 21.80 3.36 -12.55
C ASP A 379 23.28 3.77 -12.48
N LYS A 380 23.86 3.78 -11.28
CA LYS A 380 25.28 4.10 -11.08
C LYS A 380 26.24 3.06 -11.63
N ALA A 381 25.82 1.79 -11.72
CA ALA A 381 26.64 0.74 -12.30
C ALA A 381 26.89 0.93 -13.80
N LYS A 382 26.07 1.69 -14.54
CA LYS A 382 26.22 1.87 -16.00
C LYS A 382 27.62 2.40 -16.38
N ASP A 383 28.18 3.27 -15.53
CA ASP A 383 29.44 3.98 -15.76
C ASP A 383 30.68 3.22 -15.24
N VAL A 384 30.51 1.99 -14.72
CA VAL A 384 31.58 1.21 -14.08
C VAL A 384 32.19 0.19 -15.03
N THR A 385 33.52 0.03 -14.97
CA THR A 385 34.28 -1.01 -15.68
C THR A 385 34.15 -2.36 -14.97
N SER A 386 33.89 -3.43 -15.73
CA SER A 386 33.64 -4.78 -15.21
C SER A 386 34.69 -5.83 -15.58
N GLU A 387 35.89 -5.41 -15.98
CA GLU A 387 36.94 -6.31 -16.50
C GLU A 387 37.49 -7.27 -15.42
N TYR A 388 37.30 -6.95 -14.14
CA TYR A 388 37.84 -7.70 -13.00
C TYR A 388 36.86 -8.73 -12.40
N GLU A 389 35.60 -8.74 -12.82
CA GLU A 389 34.58 -9.69 -12.35
C GLU A 389 34.64 -10.98 -13.18
N VAL A 390 35.71 -11.77 -12.97
CA VAL A 390 35.99 -13.01 -13.72
C VAL A 390 35.92 -14.23 -12.81
N PHE A 391 34.99 -15.13 -13.09
CA PHE A 391 34.78 -16.38 -12.36
C PHE A 391 35.10 -17.57 -13.27
N ALA A 392 35.80 -18.57 -12.74
CA ALA A 392 36.12 -19.82 -13.40
C ALA A 392 35.38 -20.98 -12.71
N PRO A 393 34.58 -21.77 -13.45
CA PRO A 393 33.95 -22.96 -12.89
C PRO A 393 35.00 -24.02 -12.57
N ILE A 394 34.92 -24.59 -11.37
CA ILE A 394 35.70 -25.74 -10.91
C ILE A 394 34.76 -26.92 -10.72
N ASP A 395 35.05 -28.04 -11.38
CA ASP A 395 34.30 -29.28 -11.20
C ASP A 395 34.66 -29.95 -9.87
N LEU A 396 33.65 -30.42 -9.14
CA LEU A 396 33.78 -31.12 -7.86
C LEU A 396 33.48 -32.63 -7.99
N VAL A 397 33.21 -33.07 -9.21
CA VAL A 397 32.84 -34.45 -9.55
C VAL A 397 33.74 -35.01 -10.64
N SER A 398 33.97 -36.31 -10.61
CA SER A 398 34.68 -37.06 -11.64
C SER A 398 33.85 -37.22 -12.92
N GLN A 399 34.44 -37.82 -13.96
CA GLN A 399 33.79 -38.09 -15.25
C GLN A 399 32.52 -38.96 -15.11
N GLU A 400 32.44 -39.77 -14.06
CA GLU A 400 31.29 -40.63 -13.74
C GLU A 400 30.20 -39.88 -12.93
N ALA A 401 30.33 -38.57 -12.77
CA ALA A 401 29.45 -37.72 -11.97
C ALA A 401 29.40 -38.08 -10.47
N ASN A 402 30.44 -38.74 -9.95
CA ASN A 402 30.64 -39.00 -8.53
C ASN A 402 31.54 -37.93 -7.91
N HIS A 403 31.32 -37.54 -6.66
CA HIS A 403 32.22 -36.59 -5.98
C HIS A 403 33.63 -37.15 -5.86
N PHE A 404 34.62 -36.26 -6.01
CA PHE A 404 36.01 -36.66 -5.82
C PHE A 404 36.25 -37.13 -4.37
N CYS A 405 36.86 -38.30 -4.23
CA CYS A 405 37.37 -38.85 -2.98
C CYS A 405 38.86 -38.54 -2.83
N GLU A 406 39.60 -38.51 -3.94
CA GLU A 406 41.02 -38.16 -3.96
C GLU A 406 41.38 -37.40 -5.26
N PRO A 407 41.07 -36.09 -5.32
CA PRO A 407 41.26 -35.31 -6.54
C PRO A 407 42.76 -35.05 -6.81
N VAL A 408 43.19 -35.36 -8.03
CA VAL A 408 44.57 -35.22 -8.50
C VAL A 408 44.66 -34.48 -9.84
N ARG A 409 45.80 -33.82 -10.07
CA ARG A 409 46.16 -33.20 -11.34
C ARG A 409 47.21 -34.05 -12.05
N VAL A 410 47.00 -34.24 -13.36
CA VAL A 410 47.93 -34.91 -14.26
C VAL A 410 48.83 -33.85 -14.91
N PRO A 411 50.17 -34.05 -14.97
CA PRO A 411 51.07 -33.08 -15.58
C PRO A 411 50.68 -32.69 -17.01
N GLY A 412 50.59 -31.39 -17.28
CA GLY A 412 50.25 -30.86 -18.61
C GLY A 412 48.75 -30.82 -18.93
N VAL A 413 47.90 -31.40 -18.08
CA VAL A 413 46.44 -31.42 -18.26
C VAL A 413 45.78 -30.47 -17.26
N PRO A 414 44.94 -29.52 -17.72
CA PRO A 414 44.30 -28.54 -16.81
C PRO A 414 43.19 -29.15 -15.95
N THR A 415 42.61 -30.27 -16.36
CA THR A 415 41.48 -30.96 -15.71
C THR A 415 41.92 -31.72 -14.45
N VAL A 416 41.03 -31.79 -13.47
CA VAL A 416 41.20 -32.58 -12.24
C VAL A 416 40.59 -33.96 -12.45
N PHE A 417 41.26 -34.99 -11.95
CA PHE A 417 40.86 -36.38 -12.07
C PHE A 417 40.72 -37.03 -10.70
N GLU A 418 39.95 -38.11 -10.62
CA GLU A 418 39.94 -38.98 -9.45
C GLU A 418 41.16 -39.90 -9.53
N ARG A 419 41.91 -40.05 -8.42
CA ARG A 419 43.16 -40.82 -8.42
C ARG A 419 42.95 -42.25 -8.89
N ALA A 420 41.91 -42.92 -8.38
CA ALA A 420 41.63 -44.31 -8.72
C ALA A 420 41.46 -44.51 -10.25
N ASP A 421 40.77 -43.59 -10.92
CA ASP A 421 40.47 -43.67 -12.36
C ASP A 421 41.74 -43.46 -13.21
N VAL A 422 42.68 -42.65 -12.72
CA VAL A 422 43.98 -42.45 -13.37
C VAL A 422 44.88 -43.66 -13.17
N LEU A 423 44.87 -44.26 -11.97
CA LEU A 423 45.63 -45.48 -11.69
C LEU A 423 45.15 -46.66 -12.54
N GLU A 424 43.83 -46.80 -12.73
CA GLU A 424 43.26 -47.79 -13.65
C GLU A 424 43.77 -47.58 -15.08
N LYS A 425 43.73 -46.35 -15.60
CA LYS A 425 44.26 -46.02 -16.92
C LYS A 425 45.76 -46.30 -17.06
N ILE A 426 46.55 -46.06 -16.00
CA ILE A 426 47.98 -46.40 -15.97
C ILE A 426 48.18 -47.91 -16.06
N ASN A 427 47.40 -48.69 -15.29
CA ASN A 427 47.46 -50.15 -15.30
C ASN A 427 47.04 -50.75 -16.66
N ASP A 428 46.03 -50.15 -17.29
CA ASP A 428 45.51 -50.57 -18.60
C ASP A 428 46.37 -50.06 -19.79
N GLY A 429 47.42 -49.27 -19.53
CA GLY A 429 48.29 -48.71 -20.56
C GLY A 429 47.62 -47.64 -21.44
N VAL A 430 46.53 -47.03 -20.97
CA VAL A 430 45.75 -46.02 -21.69
C VAL A 430 46.43 -44.66 -21.59
N LYS A 431 46.72 -44.02 -22.74
CA LYS A 431 47.31 -42.66 -22.77
C LYS A 431 46.26 -41.58 -22.45
N ILE A 432 46.60 -40.67 -21.55
CA ILE A 432 45.78 -39.49 -21.24
C ILE A 432 46.11 -38.35 -22.23
N PRO A 433 45.11 -37.78 -22.94
CA PRO A 433 45.34 -36.68 -23.88
C PRO A 433 46.03 -35.47 -23.22
N ASN A 434 47.00 -34.88 -23.92
CA ASN A 434 47.77 -33.69 -23.48
C ASN A 434 48.62 -33.88 -22.21
N CYS A 435 48.80 -35.12 -21.73
CA CYS A 435 49.74 -35.42 -20.66
C CYS A 435 51.17 -35.14 -21.15
N THR A 436 51.90 -34.28 -20.43
CA THR A 436 53.28 -33.91 -20.79
C THR A 436 54.32 -34.95 -20.37
N GLU A 437 53.91 -35.95 -19.59
CA GLU A 437 54.79 -37.01 -19.08
C GLU A 437 54.41 -38.37 -19.70
N GLU A 438 55.38 -39.03 -20.34
CA GLU A 438 55.23 -40.39 -20.89
C GLU A 438 56.47 -41.25 -20.52
N PRO A 439 56.30 -42.42 -19.84
CA PRO A 439 55.05 -42.98 -19.33
C PRO A 439 54.63 -42.30 -18.02
N LEU A 440 53.33 -42.02 -17.89
CA LEU A 440 52.73 -41.49 -16.66
C LEU A 440 52.88 -42.50 -15.52
N ARG A 441 53.43 -42.08 -14.37
CA ARG A 441 53.59 -42.92 -13.17
C ARG A 441 52.72 -42.42 -12.04
N GLU A 442 52.46 -43.28 -11.05
CA GLU A 442 51.71 -42.92 -9.86
C GLU A 442 52.32 -41.72 -9.09
N CYS A 443 53.65 -41.64 -9.02
CA CYS A 443 54.37 -40.53 -8.37
C CYS A 443 54.27 -39.20 -9.13
N SER A 444 53.82 -39.22 -10.39
CA SER A 444 53.65 -38.04 -11.24
C SER A 444 52.37 -37.26 -10.91
N LEU A 445 51.45 -37.87 -10.17
CA LEU A 445 50.15 -37.27 -9.82
C LEU A 445 50.32 -36.26 -8.68
N GLN A 446 49.82 -35.04 -8.89
CA GLN A 446 49.84 -33.98 -7.87
C GLN A 446 48.47 -33.87 -7.20
N ARG A 447 48.42 -33.59 -5.90
CA ARG A 447 47.16 -33.36 -5.20
C ARG A 447 46.51 -32.05 -5.64
N ALA A 448 45.20 -32.08 -5.88
CA ALA A 448 44.42 -30.89 -6.18
C ALA A 448 43.90 -30.23 -4.88
N ALA A 449 44.81 -29.67 -4.08
CA ALA A 449 44.49 -29.14 -2.75
C ALA A 449 43.47 -27.97 -2.75
N ASP A 450 43.37 -27.26 -3.87
CA ASP A 450 42.33 -26.25 -4.12
C ASP A 450 40.93 -26.87 -4.19
N VAL A 451 40.79 -28.00 -4.88
CA VAL A 451 39.53 -28.75 -4.98
C VAL A 451 39.18 -29.43 -3.65
N GLU A 452 40.16 -30.04 -2.98
CA GLU A 452 39.99 -30.62 -1.64
C GLU A 452 39.45 -29.59 -0.65
N LYS A 453 39.98 -28.35 -0.68
CA LYS A 453 39.52 -27.26 0.19
C LYS A 453 38.07 -26.87 -0.09
N ILE A 454 37.64 -26.84 -1.36
CA ILE A 454 36.24 -26.57 -1.72
C ILE A 454 35.34 -27.70 -1.25
N LEU A 455 35.72 -28.97 -1.47
CA LEU A 455 34.95 -30.14 -1.03
C LEU A 455 34.75 -30.18 0.48
N LEU A 456 35.75 -29.77 1.26
CA LEU A 456 35.65 -29.67 2.72
C LEU A 456 34.83 -28.48 3.23
N SER A 457 34.48 -27.55 2.34
CA SER A 457 33.83 -26.29 2.73
C SER A 457 32.47 -26.08 2.07
N MET A 458 32.05 -27.00 1.21
CA MET A 458 30.79 -26.97 0.47
C MET A 458 30.05 -28.30 0.64
N PRO A 459 28.71 -28.29 0.77
CA PRO A 459 27.91 -29.50 0.81
C PRO A 459 28.03 -30.39 -0.44
N ARG A 460 27.77 -31.70 -0.30
CA ARG A 460 27.89 -32.70 -1.37
C ARG A 460 26.85 -32.58 -2.50
N TYR A 461 25.87 -31.68 -2.42
CA TYR A 461 25.00 -31.40 -3.57
C TYR A 461 25.63 -30.44 -4.60
N PHE A 462 26.73 -29.77 -4.27
CA PHE A 462 27.45 -28.88 -5.18
C PHE A 462 28.32 -29.68 -6.16
N ARG A 463 27.94 -29.72 -7.44
CA ARG A 463 28.73 -30.43 -8.47
C ARG A 463 29.83 -29.57 -9.09
N THR A 464 29.63 -28.26 -9.12
CA THR A 464 30.56 -27.27 -9.68
C THR A 464 30.57 -26.03 -8.80
N TYR A 465 31.70 -25.34 -8.73
CA TYR A 465 31.83 -24.09 -7.97
C TYR A 465 32.53 -23.00 -8.80
N PRO A 466 31.91 -21.82 -9.04
CA PRO A 466 32.53 -20.76 -9.80
C PRO A 466 33.50 -19.95 -8.93
N LEU A 467 34.79 -20.26 -8.95
CA LEU A 467 35.79 -19.54 -8.17
C LEU A 467 36.18 -18.21 -8.84
N TRP A 468 36.26 -17.12 -8.08
CA TRP A 468 36.76 -15.84 -8.58
C TRP A 468 38.28 -15.88 -8.84
N ILE A 469 38.74 -15.45 -10.02
CA ILE A 469 40.14 -15.68 -10.48
C ILE A 469 41.00 -14.42 -10.67
N HIS A 470 40.45 -13.20 -10.54
CA HIS A 470 41.22 -11.96 -10.69
C HIS A 470 41.21 -11.13 -9.41
N LYS A 471 42.35 -11.19 -8.69
CA LYS A 471 42.61 -10.47 -7.44
C LYS A 471 43.16 -9.07 -7.71
N ASP A 472 42.32 -8.19 -8.23
CA ASP A 472 42.65 -6.78 -8.16
C ASP A 472 42.38 -6.27 -6.74
N LYS A 473 43.40 -5.70 -6.09
CA LYS A 473 43.30 -5.04 -4.78
C LYS A 473 42.56 -3.70 -4.90
N VAL A 474 41.37 -3.70 -5.47
CA VAL A 474 40.47 -2.55 -5.35
C VAL A 474 40.06 -2.51 -3.87
N SER A 475 40.68 -1.62 -3.11
CA SER A 475 40.23 -1.31 -1.76
C SER A 475 38.79 -0.84 -1.86
N GLY A 476 37.86 -1.62 -1.29
CA GLY A 476 36.46 -1.19 -1.18
C GLY A 476 36.37 0.12 -0.43
N GLN A 477 35.34 0.90 -0.72
CA GLN A 477 35.07 2.16 -0.03
C GLN A 477 34.50 1.92 1.39
N ASN A 478 34.42 0.68 1.87
CA ASN A 478 33.89 0.32 3.20
C ASN A 478 32.54 1.00 3.50
N PHE A 479 31.66 1.01 2.50
CA PHE A 479 30.33 1.63 2.55
C PHE A 479 30.32 3.17 2.64
N GLU A 480 31.44 3.83 2.34
CA GLU A 480 31.48 5.28 2.14
C GLU A 480 30.85 5.66 0.79
N VAL A 481 29.58 6.07 0.83
CA VAL A 481 28.81 6.46 -0.35
C VAL A 481 28.92 7.98 -0.56
N ASN A 482 29.32 8.43 -1.75
CA ASN A 482 29.32 9.87 -2.09
C ASN A 482 27.87 10.41 -2.12
N VAL A 483 27.63 11.52 -1.41
CA VAL A 483 26.30 11.99 -0.97
C VAL A 483 25.72 13.06 -1.91
N GLU A 484 25.89 12.93 -3.21
CA GLU A 484 25.39 13.93 -4.18
C GLU A 484 23.91 13.76 -4.55
N TRP A 485 23.23 12.72 -4.06
CA TRP A 485 21.89 12.32 -4.49
C TRP A 485 20.86 12.30 -3.34
N THR A 486 19.58 12.49 -3.66
CA THR A 486 18.44 12.54 -2.71
C THR A 486 17.55 11.29 -2.79
N PHE A 487 16.77 10.95 -1.76
CA PHE A 487 15.84 9.81 -1.84
C PHE A 487 14.84 10.00 -2.98
N GLY A 488 14.38 11.24 -3.21
CA GLY A 488 13.60 11.61 -4.41
C GLY A 488 14.24 11.20 -5.73
N SER A 489 15.57 11.36 -5.89
CA SER A 489 16.27 10.91 -7.11
C SER A 489 16.29 9.37 -7.28
N MET A 490 16.28 8.61 -6.18
CA MET A 490 16.13 7.14 -6.25
C MET A 490 14.72 6.75 -6.72
N VAL A 491 13.70 7.48 -6.27
CA VAL A 491 12.30 7.27 -6.68
C VAL A 491 12.12 7.54 -8.17
N GLU A 492 12.76 8.59 -8.69
CA GLU A 492 12.79 8.84 -10.14
C GLU A 492 13.55 7.74 -10.89
N GLY A 493 14.69 7.29 -10.36
CA GLY A 493 15.44 6.17 -10.92
C GLY A 493 14.63 4.88 -11.01
N LEU A 494 13.78 4.59 -10.02
CA LEU A 494 12.90 3.42 -10.03
C LEU A 494 11.95 3.43 -11.24
N LYS A 495 11.38 4.59 -11.59
CA LYS A 495 10.49 4.74 -12.76
C LYS A 495 11.17 4.36 -14.08
N SER A 496 12.50 4.53 -14.16
CA SER A 496 13.30 4.21 -15.34
C SER A 496 13.59 2.71 -15.51
N LEU A 497 13.28 1.88 -14.51
CA LEU A 497 13.55 0.43 -14.47
C LEU A 497 12.24 -0.36 -14.40
N PRO A 498 11.64 -0.72 -15.56
CA PRO A 498 10.37 -1.44 -15.60
C PRO A 498 10.33 -2.75 -14.81
N CYS A 499 11.47 -3.45 -14.70
CA CYS A 499 11.55 -4.72 -13.97
C CYS A 499 11.30 -4.58 -12.47
N LEU A 500 11.58 -3.42 -11.87
CA LEU A 500 11.39 -3.17 -10.43
C LEU A 500 10.07 -2.44 -10.13
N ASN A 501 9.28 -2.11 -11.15
CA ASN A 501 7.97 -1.50 -10.97
C ASN A 501 6.96 -2.56 -10.51
N VAL A 502 6.26 -2.26 -9.43
CA VAL A 502 5.17 -3.11 -8.94
C VAL A 502 3.93 -2.84 -9.78
N MET A 503 3.45 -3.90 -10.41
CA MET A 503 2.26 -3.90 -11.26
C MET A 503 1.04 -4.29 -10.42
N SER A 504 -0.08 -3.64 -10.70
CA SER A 504 -1.34 -4.06 -10.09
C SER A 504 -1.81 -5.38 -10.75
N PRO A 505 -2.44 -6.31 -10.01
CA PRO A 505 -2.95 -7.56 -10.57
C PRO A 505 -3.70 -7.38 -11.90
N LEU A 506 -4.62 -6.43 -12.02
CA LEU A 506 -5.42 -6.28 -13.25
C LEU A 506 -4.63 -5.76 -14.46
N GLN A 507 -3.52 -5.03 -14.25
CA GLN A 507 -2.61 -4.64 -15.34
C GLN A 507 -1.94 -5.84 -16.01
N LEU A 508 -1.84 -6.98 -15.31
CA LEU A 508 -1.27 -8.22 -15.83
C LEU A 508 -2.18 -8.93 -16.84
N LYS A 509 -3.47 -8.57 -16.93
CA LYS A 509 -4.45 -9.22 -17.82
C LYS A 509 -4.06 -9.12 -19.30
N HIS A 510 -3.43 -8.01 -19.68
CA HIS A 510 -3.03 -7.72 -21.06
C HIS A 510 -1.57 -8.08 -21.38
N LEU A 511 -0.82 -8.62 -20.42
CA LEU A 511 0.60 -8.95 -20.59
C LEU A 511 0.82 -10.38 -21.08
N GLY A 512 1.88 -10.57 -21.86
CA GLY A 512 2.33 -11.86 -22.37
C GLY A 512 3.29 -12.60 -21.43
N ALA A 513 3.61 -13.85 -21.77
CA ALA A 513 4.45 -14.75 -20.97
C ALA A 513 5.97 -14.44 -20.99
N THR A 514 6.38 -13.31 -21.56
CA THR A 514 7.79 -13.05 -21.89
C THR A 514 8.55 -12.23 -20.85
N GLN A 515 7.89 -11.64 -19.85
CA GLN A 515 8.55 -10.80 -18.83
C GLN A 515 7.98 -11.04 -17.44
N SER A 516 8.87 -11.09 -16.45
CA SER A 516 8.50 -11.19 -15.03
C SER A 516 8.33 -9.81 -14.42
N TYR A 517 7.24 -9.61 -13.68
CA TYR A 517 6.93 -8.34 -13.01
C TYR A 517 6.67 -8.56 -11.53
N LEU A 518 6.90 -7.53 -10.72
CA LEU A 518 6.52 -7.55 -9.30
C LEU A 518 5.01 -7.34 -9.17
N VAL A 519 4.35 -8.11 -8.32
CA VAL A 519 2.90 -8.03 -8.07
C VAL A 519 2.59 -8.30 -6.60
N PHE A 520 1.65 -7.58 -6.01
CA PHE A 520 1.22 -7.89 -4.64
C PHE A 520 0.39 -9.19 -4.62
N LEU A 521 0.70 -10.09 -3.70
CA LEU A 521 -0.06 -11.29 -3.38
C LEU A 521 -1.01 -11.08 -2.17
N SER A 522 -0.69 -10.07 -1.35
CA SER A 522 -1.51 -9.48 -0.28
C SER A 522 -0.94 -8.08 0.04
N GLU A 523 -1.55 -7.35 0.98
CA GLU A 523 -1.11 -5.99 1.39
C GLU A 523 0.37 -5.92 1.83
N ASP A 524 0.86 -7.01 2.43
CA ASP A 524 2.22 -7.13 2.97
C ASP A 524 3.09 -8.18 2.27
N ASN A 525 2.60 -8.81 1.20
CA ASN A 525 3.39 -9.79 0.45
C ASN A 525 3.50 -9.38 -1.01
N LEU A 526 4.72 -9.05 -1.44
CA LEU A 526 5.11 -8.83 -2.81
C LEU A 526 5.64 -10.15 -3.40
N GLY A 527 5.02 -10.61 -4.48
CA GLY A 527 5.47 -11.76 -5.27
C GLY A 527 5.88 -11.37 -6.67
N ILE A 528 6.06 -12.37 -7.52
CA ILE A 528 6.60 -12.21 -8.88
C ILE A 528 5.70 -12.93 -9.86
N TYR A 529 5.18 -12.20 -10.83
CA TYR A 529 4.48 -12.74 -11.98
C TYR A 529 5.48 -13.47 -12.90
N LEU A 530 5.23 -14.75 -13.18
CA LEU A 530 6.06 -15.56 -14.07
C LEU A 530 5.44 -15.73 -15.48
N GLY A 531 4.11 -15.62 -15.59
CA GLY A 531 3.42 -15.80 -16.86
C GLY A 531 1.94 -16.16 -16.70
N LYS A 532 1.26 -16.41 -17.82
CA LYS A 532 -0.11 -16.92 -17.82
C LYS A 532 -0.13 -18.44 -17.63
N GLY A 533 -1.10 -18.91 -16.84
CA GLY A 533 -1.37 -20.33 -16.63
C GLY A 533 -1.90 -21.04 -17.87
N LYS A 534 -1.63 -22.34 -17.96
CA LYS A 534 -2.27 -23.20 -18.97
C LYS A 534 -3.67 -23.56 -18.50
N GLY A 535 -4.71 -23.00 -19.13
CA GLY A 535 -6.10 -23.45 -18.93
C GLY A 535 -7.17 -22.36 -18.89
N SER A 536 -6.84 -21.13 -18.50
CA SER A 536 -7.77 -19.98 -18.54
C SER A 536 -7.02 -18.65 -18.72
N PRO A 537 -7.64 -17.62 -19.33
CA PRO A 537 -6.99 -16.33 -19.61
C PRO A 537 -6.70 -15.49 -18.36
N ASP A 538 -7.38 -15.79 -17.25
CA ASP A 538 -7.33 -15.06 -15.98
C ASP A 538 -6.44 -15.73 -14.93
N MET A 539 -5.93 -16.94 -15.18
CA MET A 539 -5.01 -17.61 -14.25
C MET A 539 -3.57 -17.20 -14.56
N ILE A 540 -2.85 -16.78 -13.51
CA ILE A 540 -1.45 -16.40 -13.59
C ILE A 540 -0.60 -17.28 -12.69
N GLN A 541 0.63 -17.51 -13.13
CA GLN A 541 1.65 -18.17 -12.33
C GLN A 541 2.43 -17.10 -11.58
N VAL A 542 2.44 -17.19 -10.26
CA VAL A 542 3.17 -16.28 -9.38
C VAL A 542 4.12 -17.05 -8.48
N GLN A 543 5.31 -16.50 -8.27
CA GLN A 543 6.26 -16.96 -7.27
C GLN A 543 6.05 -16.16 -5.98
N ASP A 544 5.74 -16.86 -4.89
CA ASP A 544 5.80 -16.29 -3.54
C ASP A 544 7.21 -16.49 -3.00
N CYS A 545 7.89 -15.40 -2.62
CA CYS A 545 9.26 -15.45 -2.09
C CYS A 545 9.31 -15.63 -0.56
N LEU A 546 8.18 -15.54 0.14
CA LEU A 546 8.11 -15.84 1.57
C LEU A 546 7.99 -17.35 1.83
N THR A 547 7.10 -18.02 1.10
CA THR A 547 6.92 -19.48 1.18
C THR A 547 7.87 -20.24 0.27
N GLY A 548 8.30 -19.58 -0.81
CA GLY A 548 9.13 -20.18 -1.82
C GLY A 548 8.40 -21.04 -2.85
N GLU A 549 7.07 -21.03 -2.81
CA GLU A 549 6.22 -21.84 -3.66
C GLU A 549 5.79 -21.06 -4.91
N GLU A 550 5.76 -21.77 -6.04
CA GLU A 550 5.09 -21.30 -7.24
C GLU A 550 3.61 -21.65 -7.16
N ASN A 551 2.76 -20.63 -7.19
CA ASN A 551 1.33 -20.77 -7.05
C ASN A 551 0.59 -20.32 -8.31
N MET A 552 -0.47 -21.05 -8.63
CA MET A 552 -1.44 -20.65 -9.66
C MET A 552 -2.52 -19.82 -8.98
N VAL A 553 -2.66 -18.56 -9.39
CA VAL A 553 -3.58 -17.62 -8.77
C VAL A 553 -4.49 -16.99 -9.83
N ASP A 554 -5.78 -16.90 -9.53
CA ASP A 554 -6.74 -16.19 -10.38
C ASP A 554 -6.54 -14.67 -10.21
N LEU A 555 -6.42 -13.97 -11.34
CA LEU A 555 -6.20 -12.52 -11.39
C LEU A 555 -7.29 -11.72 -10.67
N ASN A 556 -8.55 -12.12 -10.80
CA ASN A 556 -9.68 -11.41 -10.20
C ASN A 556 -9.73 -11.66 -8.69
N VAL A 557 -9.37 -12.88 -8.25
CA VAL A 557 -9.23 -13.20 -6.82
C VAL A 557 -8.06 -12.44 -6.20
N LEU A 558 -6.93 -12.36 -6.90
CA LEU A 558 -5.75 -11.60 -6.46
C LEU A 558 -6.04 -10.10 -6.38
N ALA A 559 -6.73 -9.57 -7.39
CA ALA A 559 -7.23 -8.21 -7.44
C ALA A 559 -8.13 -7.91 -6.23
N ALA A 560 -9.11 -8.78 -5.97
CA ALA A 560 -10.02 -8.65 -4.82
C ALA A 560 -9.31 -8.72 -3.45
N LYS A 561 -8.24 -9.53 -3.35
CA LYS A 561 -7.45 -9.75 -2.11
C LYS A 561 -6.48 -8.61 -1.83
N THR A 562 -5.92 -8.00 -2.88
CA THR A 562 -4.98 -6.86 -2.78
C THR A 562 -5.68 -5.51 -2.80
N GLY A 563 -6.99 -5.49 -3.05
CA GLY A 563 -7.75 -4.24 -3.20
C GLY A 563 -7.49 -3.53 -4.52
N ASP A 564 -6.92 -4.23 -5.52
CA ASP A 564 -6.80 -3.72 -6.88
C ASP A 564 -8.15 -3.84 -7.59
N HIS A 565 -9.00 -2.83 -7.43
CA HIS A 565 -10.30 -2.74 -8.08
C HIS A 565 -10.21 -2.22 -9.52
N GLY A 566 -9.01 -2.18 -10.12
CA GLY A 566 -8.84 -1.89 -11.55
C GLY A 566 -8.78 -0.41 -11.90
N ASP A 567 -8.55 0.44 -10.91
CA ASP A 567 -8.34 1.88 -11.12
C ASP A 567 -7.21 2.38 -10.23
N ASN A 568 -5.97 1.98 -10.55
CA ASN A 568 -4.77 2.75 -10.18
C ASN A 568 -4.69 4.05 -11.02
N LYS A 569 -5.82 4.77 -11.12
CA LYS A 569 -5.83 6.16 -11.53
C LYS A 569 -5.34 6.95 -10.34
N THR A 570 -4.07 7.35 -10.39
CA THR A 570 -3.62 8.64 -9.84
C THR A 570 -4.80 9.59 -9.91
N PHE A 571 -5.39 10.08 -8.80
CA PHE A 571 -6.70 10.77 -8.81
C PHE A 571 -6.87 11.58 -10.10
N VAL A 572 -7.62 11.04 -11.07
CA VAL A 572 -7.88 11.71 -12.34
C VAL A 572 -9.16 12.47 -12.09
N THR A 573 -9.02 13.59 -11.39
CA THR A 573 -10.12 14.53 -11.25
C THR A 573 -10.05 15.44 -12.46
N SER A 574 -11.17 15.59 -13.18
CA SER A 574 -11.24 16.50 -14.32
C SER A 574 -11.13 17.97 -13.86
N ARG A 575 -11.46 18.23 -12.59
CA ARG A 575 -11.43 19.54 -11.93
C ARG A 575 -10.83 19.42 -10.53
N THR A 576 -10.55 20.55 -9.88
CA THR A 576 -10.20 20.55 -8.45
C THR A 576 -11.47 20.29 -7.63
N PRO A 577 -11.52 19.20 -6.82
CA PRO A 577 -12.69 18.90 -6.01
C PRO A 577 -12.85 19.93 -4.90
N LYS A 578 -14.10 20.33 -4.63
CA LYS A 578 -14.45 21.22 -3.51
C LYS A 578 -14.82 20.45 -2.25
N GLU A 579 -15.31 19.23 -2.40
CA GLU A 579 -15.77 18.38 -1.32
C GLU A 579 -15.43 16.92 -1.66
N ALA A 580 -14.86 16.22 -0.68
CA ALA A 580 -14.55 14.80 -0.75
C ALA A 580 -15.46 14.04 0.22
N ILE A 581 -16.26 13.13 -0.33
CA ILE A 581 -17.29 12.42 0.41
C ILE A 581 -16.91 10.94 0.46
N LEU A 582 -16.74 10.42 1.67
CA LEU A 582 -16.57 8.98 1.86
C LEU A 582 -17.86 8.39 2.41
N VAL A 583 -18.49 7.49 1.64
CA VAL A 583 -19.68 6.78 2.10
C VAL A 583 -19.25 5.50 2.81
N LEU A 584 -19.61 5.40 4.09
CA LEU A 584 -19.47 4.18 4.88
C LEU A 584 -20.79 3.43 4.84
N MET A 585 -20.73 2.21 4.32
CA MET A 585 -21.88 1.35 4.12
C MET A 585 -21.82 0.16 5.07
N ASP A 586 -22.80 0.07 5.97
CA ASP A 586 -22.94 -1.05 6.89
C ASP A 586 -23.41 -2.29 6.13
N THR A 587 -22.63 -3.36 6.23
CA THR A 587 -22.96 -4.68 5.66
C THR A 587 -22.94 -5.76 6.73
N SER A 588 -23.12 -5.39 8.01
CA SER A 588 -23.21 -6.32 9.14
C SER A 588 -24.46 -7.20 9.07
N SER A 589 -24.51 -8.27 9.88
CA SER A 589 -25.65 -9.20 9.88
C SER A 589 -26.98 -8.54 10.31
N SER A 590 -26.96 -7.45 11.10
CA SER A 590 -28.17 -6.73 11.48
C SER A 590 -28.85 -6.02 10.29
N MET A 591 -28.14 -5.87 9.18
CA MET A 591 -28.66 -5.30 7.94
C MET A 591 -29.54 -6.26 7.13
N GLU A 592 -29.66 -7.54 7.56
CA GLU A 592 -30.59 -8.52 7.00
C GLU A 592 -32.02 -8.36 7.51
N GLU A 593 -32.21 -7.62 8.61
CA GLU A 593 -33.52 -7.34 9.20
C GLU A 593 -34.39 -6.44 8.30
N GLU A 594 -35.71 -6.51 8.50
CA GLU A 594 -36.63 -5.56 7.86
C GLU A 594 -36.32 -4.13 8.29
N CYS A 595 -36.28 -3.23 7.29
CA CYS A 595 -35.95 -1.83 7.50
C CYS A 595 -37.05 -1.10 8.27
N TYR A 596 -38.31 -1.29 7.91
CA TYR A 596 -39.46 -0.64 8.53
C TYR A 596 -40.58 -1.64 8.75
N GLU A 597 -41.40 -1.43 9.79
CA GLU A 597 -42.52 -2.31 10.09
C GLU A 597 -43.47 -2.43 8.89
N ASN A 598 -43.74 -3.66 8.44
CA ASN A 598 -44.60 -3.98 7.30
C ASN A 598 -44.08 -3.56 5.91
N ALA A 599 -42.80 -3.17 5.76
CA ALA A 599 -42.27 -2.71 4.47
C ALA A 599 -41.73 -3.82 3.55
N GLN A 600 -41.53 -5.06 4.02
CA GLN A 600 -40.95 -6.19 3.26
C GLN A 600 -39.58 -5.92 2.60
N ILE A 601 -38.90 -4.82 2.96
CA ILE A 601 -37.59 -4.43 2.43
C ILE A 601 -36.54 -4.59 3.53
N GLN A 602 -35.47 -5.33 3.23
CA GLN A 602 -34.31 -5.46 4.12
C GLN A 602 -33.51 -4.16 4.18
N LYS A 603 -32.93 -3.84 5.35
CA LYS A 603 -32.08 -2.63 5.55
C LYS A 603 -30.98 -2.50 4.50
N ILE A 604 -30.31 -3.62 4.16
CA ILE A 604 -29.25 -3.62 3.13
C ILE A 604 -29.74 -3.17 1.75
N ASN A 605 -30.97 -3.51 1.37
CA ASN A 605 -31.54 -3.10 0.09
C ASN A 605 -31.93 -1.62 0.10
N ALA A 606 -32.46 -1.13 1.23
CA ALA A 606 -32.71 0.29 1.42
C ALA A 606 -31.41 1.11 1.33
N VAL A 607 -30.31 0.66 1.95
CA VAL A 607 -29.00 1.32 1.84
C VAL A 607 -28.51 1.42 0.40
N LYS A 608 -28.63 0.34 -0.37
CA LYS A 608 -28.24 0.32 -1.79
C LYS A 608 -29.03 1.35 -2.59
N GLU A 609 -30.35 1.42 -2.37
CA GLU A 609 -31.25 2.34 -3.06
C GLU A 609 -30.94 3.80 -2.70
N LEU A 610 -30.73 4.08 -1.40
CA LEU A 610 -30.37 5.41 -0.91
C LEU A 610 -29.05 5.91 -1.50
N PHE A 611 -28.03 5.05 -1.52
CA PHE A 611 -26.74 5.41 -2.11
C PHE A 611 -26.83 5.58 -3.64
N ASP A 612 -27.60 4.75 -4.35
CA ASP A 612 -27.80 4.92 -5.81
C ASP A 612 -28.47 6.26 -6.13
N ASN A 613 -29.46 6.66 -5.33
CA ASN A 613 -30.12 7.96 -5.46
C ASN A 613 -29.14 9.10 -5.15
N PHE A 614 -28.39 9.02 -4.05
CA PHE A 614 -27.34 9.97 -3.70
C PHE A 614 -26.32 10.17 -4.83
N ALA A 615 -25.80 9.07 -5.40
CA ALA A 615 -24.83 9.10 -6.49
C ALA A 615 -25.43 9.73 -7.75
N THR A 616 -26.63 9.29 -8.14
CA THR A 616 -27.32 9.76 -9.35
C THR A 616 -27.64 11.25 -9.27
N ARG A 617 -28.17 11.73 -8.13
CA ARG A 617 -28.48 13.15 -7.92
C ARG A 617 -27.23 14.01 -7.81
N SER A 618 -26.17 13.53 -7.15
CA SER A 618 -24.90 14.27 -7.06
C SER A 618 -24.29 14.53 -8.45
N MET A 619 -24.37 13.55 -9.35
CA MET A 619 -23.95 13.72 -10.76
C MET A 619 -24.87 14.66 -11.52
N ALA A 620 -26.19 14.54 -11.35
CA ALA A 620 -27.18 15.36 -12.06
C ALA A 620 -27.01 16.87 -11.74
N TYR A 621 -26.60 17.21 -10.51
CA TYR A 621 -26.38 18.59 -10.10
C TYR A 621 -24.99 19.17 -10.48
N ASP A 622 -24.10 18.41 -11.13
CA ASP A 622 -22.71 18.77 -11.49
C ASP A 622 -21.90 19.33 -10.30
N PHE A 623 -22.09 18.77 -9.09
CA PHE A 623 -21.28 19.15 -7.95
C PHE A 623 -19.82 18.70 -8.14
N HIS A 624 -18.87 19.53 -7.68
CA HIS A 624 -17.44 19.22 -7.75
C HIS A 624 -17.02 18.25 -6.63
N HIS A 625 -17.66 17.09 -6.62
CA HIS A 625 -17.50 16.03 -5.62
C HIS A 625 -16.55 14.96 -6.12
N ILE A 626 -15.76 14.42 -5.20
CA ILE A 626 -15.15 13.10 -5.36
C ILE A 626 -15.71 12.18 -4.29
N ILE A 627 -16.16 11.01 -4.69
CA ILE A 627 -16.84 10.08 -3.80
C ILE A 627 -16.04 8.79 -3.71
N GLY A 628 -15.84 8.30 -2.49
CA GLY A 628 -15.29 6.98 -2.22
C GLY A 628 -16.29 6.11 -1.45
N LEU A 629 -16.14 4.79 -1.55
CA LEU A 629 -17.04 3.83 -0.91
C LEU A 629 -16.25 2.83 -0.06
N VAL A 630 -16.65 2.69 1.20
CA VAL A 630 -16.13 1.71 2.14
C VAL A 630 -17.29 0.91 2.68
N LYS A 631 -17.18 -0.41 2.67
CA LYS A 631 -18.08 -1.28 3.42
C LYS A 631 -17.48 -1.64 4.76
N PHE A 632 -18.32 -1.88 5.75
CA PHE A 632 -17.90 -2.42 7.03
C PHE A 632 -18.85 -3.48 7.55
N ASP A 633 -18.25 -4.58 7.99
CA ASP A 633 -18.85 -5.72 8.67
C ASP A 633 -17.86 -6.14 9.77
N SER A 634 -17.59 -7.44 9.95
CA SER A 634 -16.45 -7.93 10.77
C SER A 634 -15.09 -7.43 10.28
N PHE A 635 -15.03 -6.81 9.10
CA PHE A 635 -13.87 -6.13 8.55
C PHE A 635 -14.28 -4.81 7.89
N VAL A 636 -13.36 -3.84 7.86
CA VAL A 636 -13.54 -2.58 7.15
C VAL A 636 -12.79 -2.64 5.81
N LYS A 637 -13.50 -2.61 4.69
CA LYS A 637 -12.93 -2.72 3.33
C LYS A 637 -13.32 -1.53 2.45
N THR A 638 -12.32 -0.85 1.87
CA THR A 638 -12.53 0.12 0.78
C THR A 638 -12.94 -0.64 -0.49
N LEU A 639 -14.14 -0.38 -0.98
CA LEU A 639 -14.65 -0.96 -2.23
C LEU A 639 -14.22 -0.14 -3.44
N HIS A 640 -14.20 1.18 -3.30
CA HIS A 640 -13.77 2.08 -4.35
C HIS A 640 -13.10 3.31 -3.76
N THR A 641 -11.97 3.72 -4.36
CA THR A 641 -11.28 4.96 -4.00
C THR A 641 -12.02 6.18 -4.53
N PHE A 642 -11.60 7.39 -4.15
CA PHE A 642 -12.24 8.62 -4.60
C PHE A 642 -12.22 8.78 -6.13
N THR A 643 -13.39 9.00 -6.72
CA THR A 643 -13.56 9.24 -8.16
C THR A 643 -14.75 10.19 -8.42
N GLU A 644 -14.74 10.80 -9.61
CA GLU A 644 -15.86 11.58 -10.15
C GLU A 644 -16.84 10.68 -10.94
N ASN A 645 -16.38 9.53 -11.45
CA ASN A 645 -17.21 8.59 -12.21
C ASN A 645 -17.83 7.55 -11.27
N LEU A 646 -19.14 7.67 -11.03
CA LEU A 646 -19.88 6.81 -10.10
C LEU A 646 -20.53 5.58 -10.74
N GLU A 647 -20.42 5.39 -12.05
CA GLU A 647 -21.04 4.25 -12.74
C GLU A 647 -20.48 2.91 -12.23
N VAL A 648 -19.18 2.88 -11.90
CA VAL A 648 -18.46 1.72 -11.37
C VAL A 648 -18.97 1.31 -9.97
N PHE A 649 -19.62 2.21 -9.23
CA PHE A 649 -20.16 1.88 -7.90
C PHE A 649 -21.38 0.98 -8.00
N LYS A 650 -22.17 1.10 -9.09
CA LYS A 650 -23.37 0.28 -9.28
C LYS A 650 -23.05 -1.21 -9.38
N GLU A 651 -21.86 -1.56 -9.88
CA GLU A 651 -21.38 -2.95 -9.90
C GLU A 651 -21.06 -3.43 -8.48
N HIS A 652 -20.30 -2.64 -7.72
CA HIS A 652 -19.92 -2.96 -6.34
C HIS A 652 -21.12 -3.14 -5.39
N LEU A 653 -22.20 -2.39 -5.59
CA LEU A 653 -23.41 -2.47 -4.76
C LEU A 653 -24.22 -3.75 -4.97
N ARG A 654 -24.24 -4.31 -6.20
CA ARG A 654 -25.04 -5.51 -6.52
C ARG A 654 -24.60 -6.71 -5.68
N ASP A 655 -23.29 -6.85 -5.48
CA ASP A 655 -22.70 -8.01 -4.82
C ASP A 655 -22.68 -7.95 -3.29
N LEU A 656 -23.10 -6.83 -2.68
CA LEU A 656 -23.09 -6.70 -1.22
C LEU A 656 -24.14 -7.58 -0.57
N LYS A 657 -23.70 -8.37 0.42
CA LYS A 657 -24.53 -9.21 1.28
C LYS A 657 -24.24 -8.90 2.75
N PRO A 658 -25.27 -8.92 3.62
CA PRO A 658 -25.08 -8.83 5.07
C PRO A 658 -24.22 -9.98 5.60
N SER A 659 -23.27 -9.70 6.49
CA SER A 659 -22.49 -10.72 7.20
C SER A 659 -21.75 -10.11 8.40
N GLY A 660 -21.36 -10.93 9.38
CA GLY A 660 -20.45 -10.48 10.45
C GLY A 660 -21.07 -9.49 11.46
N CYS A 661 -20.19 -8.80 12.19
CA CYS A 661 -20.53 -7.82 13.23
C CYS A 661 -20.38 -6.38 12.72
N THR A 662 -20.75 -5.38 13.51
CA THR A 662 -20.71 -3.97 13.11
C THR A 662 -19.50 -3.27 13.71
N LEU A 663 -18.52 -2.91 12.86
CA LEU A 663 -17.29 -2.19 13.23
C LEU A 663 -17.37 -0.70 12.86
N LEU A 664 -18.34 0.02 13.44
CA LEU A 664 -18.67 1.40 13.11
C LEU A 664 -17.52 2.38 13.38
N TYR A 665 -16.94 2.35 14.58
CA TYR A 665 -15.88 3.30 14.96
C TYR A 665 -14.57 3.02 14.23
N ASP A 666 -14.26 1.75 13.95
CA ASP A 666 -13.12 1.38 13.10
C ASP A 666 -13.34 1.79 11.64
N ALA A 667 -14.58 1.75 11.15
CA ALA A 667 -14.95 2.27 9.83
C ALA A 667 -14.75 3.79 9.73
N LEU A 668 -15.20 4.55 10.75
CA LEU A 668 -14.94 5.98 10.85
C LEU A 668 -13.43 6.29 10.90
N ARG A 669 -12.64 5.47 11.61
CA ARG A 669 -11.18 5.62 11.66
C ARG A 669 -10.52 5.41 10.30
N ARG A 670 -10.93 4.36 9.59
CA ARG A 670 -10.45 4.11 8.22
C ARG A 670 -10.86 5.25 7.31
N GLY A 671 -12.10 5.73 7.43
CA GLY A 671 -12.59 6.83 6.61
C GLY A 671 -11.82 8.12 6.82
N ALA A 672 -11.50 8.46 8.08
CA ALA A 672 -10.65 9.59 8.40
C ALA A 672 -9.27 9.48 7.72
N ARG A 673 -8.64 8.31 7.77
CA ARG A 673 -7.34 8.07 7.11
C ARG A 673 -7.39 8.22 5.59
N GLU A 674 -8.46 7.75 4.94
CA GLU A 674 -8.59 7.89 3.48
C GLU A 674 -8.83 9.35 3.07
N LEU A 675 -9.61 10.10 3.85
CA LEU A 675 -9.86 11.53 3.63
C LEU A 675 -8.63 12.40 3.93
N GLU A 676 -7.82 12.05 4.93
CA GLU A 676 -6.53 12.70 5.22
C GLU A 676 -5.60 12.69 3.98
N LYS A 677 -5.53 11.56 3.25
CA LYS A 677 -4.77 11.46 1.97
C LYS A 677 -5.28 12.43 0.91
N VAL A 678 -6.58 12.69 0.86
CA VAL A 678 -7.17 13.66 -0.06
C VAL A 678 -6.78 15.07 0.33
N LYS A 679 -6.80 15.39 1.63
CA LYS A 679 -6.45 16.72 2.16
C LYS A 679 -4.98 17.07 1.96
N GLU A 680 -4.08 16.08 2.02
CA GLU A 680 -2.67 16.28 1.65
C GLU A 680 -2.51 16.76 0.19
N ARG A 681 -3.37 16.28 -0.72
CA ARG A 681 -3.33 16.66 -2.14
C ARG A 681 -4.16 17.90 -2.46
N PHE A 682 -5.29 18.08 -1.78
CA PHE A 682 -6.24 19.18 -1.97
C PHE A 682 -6.56 19.84 -0.62
N PRO A 683 -5.72 20.78 -0.13
CA PRO A 683 -5.85 21.35 1.22
C PRO A 683 -7.16 22.10 1.48
N GLU A 684 -7.73 22.72 0.43
CA GLU A 684 -8.98 23.49 0.49
C GLU A 684 -10.25 22.62 0.35
N CYS A 685 -10.08 21.31 0.19
CA CYS A 685 -11.20 20.38 -0.02
C CYS A 685 -11.91 20.09 1.31
N ARG A 686 -13.24 20.27 1.35
CA ARG A 686 -14.06 19.91 2.51
C ARG A 686 -14.13 18.39 2.65
N LEU A 687 -13.88 17.87 3.84
CA LEU A 687 -13.90 16.43 4.09
C LEU A 687 -15.20 16.02 4.78
N ARG A 688 -15.88 15.02 4.22
CA ARG A 688 -17.15 14.53 4.74
C ARG A 688 -17.22 13.01 4.73
N ILE A 689 -17.79 12.46 5.79
CA ILE A 689 -18.20 11.07 5.89
C ILE A 689 -19.74 11.02 5.90
N ILE A 690 -20.33 10.13 5.10
CA ILE A 690 -21.75 9.78 5.17
C ILE A 690 -21.84 8.33 5.64
N CYS A 691 -22.43 8.09 6.80
CA CYS A 691 -22.57 6.76 7.38
C CYS A 691 -24.00 6.24 7.19
N LEU A 692 -24.14 5.15 6.44
CA LEU A 692 -25.39 4.44 6.21
C LEU A 692 -25.39 3.15 7.06
N THR A 693 -26.11 3.15 8.18
CA THR A 693 -26.04 2.09 9.21
C THR A 693 -27.32 2.03 10.01
N ASP A 694 -27.55 0.93 10.74
CA ASP A 694 -28.55 0.92 11.82
C ASP A 694 -28.00 1.45 13.16
N GLY A 695 -26.70 1.78 13.19
CA GLY A 695 -26.02 2.51 14.25
C GLY A 695 -25.39 1.63 15.32
N ASN A 696 -25.70 0.34 15.42
CA ASN A 696 -25.26 -0.46 16.57
C ASN A 696 -23.83 -0.98 16.40
N ASP A 697 -22.84 -0.39 17.09
CA ASP A 697 -21.50 -0.97 17.15
C ASP A 697 -21.46 -2.21 18.05
N SER A 698 -20.87 -3.30 17.57
CA SER A 698 -20.84 -4.58 18.29
C SER A 698 -19.45 -5.19 18.42
N GLY A 699 -18.39 -4.50 17.96
CA GLY A 699 -17.05 -5.08 17.98
C GLY A 699 -15.89 -4.14 17.68
N SER A 700 -16.10 -2.82 17.58
CA SER A 700 -14.99 -1.91 17.33
C SER A 700 -13.99 -1.93 18.49
N LEU A 701 -12.70 -1.91 18.17
CA LEU A 701 -11.64 -1.75 19.17
C LEU A 701 -11.46 -0.29 19.61
N MET A 702 -12.02 0.63 18.82
CA MET A 702 -11.95 2.07 19.05
C MET A 702 -13.15 2.56 19.86
N GLU A 703 -12.86 3.41 20.85
CA GLU A 703 -13.90 4.12 21.62
C GLU A 703 -14.42 5.36 20.87
N PRO A 704 -15.69 5.75 21.08
CA PRO A 704 -16.33 6.87 20.37
C PRO A 704 -15.70 8.24 20.66
N VAL A 705 -15.25 8.48 21.89
CA VAL A 705 -14.69 9.79 22.28
C VAL A 705 -13.34 10.07 21.59
N PRO A 706 -12.31 9.20 21.66
CA PRO A 706 -11.08 9.39 20.90
C PRO A 706 -11.30 9.50 19.40
N MET A 707 -12.27 8.76 18.87
CA MET A 707 -12.63 8.85 17.46
C MET A 707 -13.21 10.21 17.07
N THR A 708 -14.10 10.77 17.89
CA THR A 708 -14.69 12.09 17.68
C THR A 708 -13.62 13.19 17.71
N VAL A 709 -12.69 13.12 18.68
CA VAL A 709 -11.56 14.05 18.77
C VAL A 709 -10.73 14.00 17.49
N LYS A 710 -10.41 12.80 16.99
CA LYS A 710 -9.66 12.65 15.74
C LYS A 710 -10.38 13.28 14.53
N LEU A 711 -11.69 13.09 14.43
CA LEU A 711 -12.50 13.67 13.35
C LEU A 711 -12.48 15.21 13.39
N LEU A 712 -12.59 15.79 14.59
CA LEU A 712 -12.51 17.23 14.81
C LEU A 712 -11.12 17.79 14.48
N GLU A 713 -10.04 17.15 14.94
CA GLU A 713 -8.66 17.53 14.63
C GLU A 713 -8.36 17.51 13.12
N SER A 714 -9.00 16.59 12.40
CA SER A 714 -8.85 16.44 10.94
C SER A 714 -9.79 17.34 10.14
N ASP A 715 -10.68 18.09 10.80
CA ASP A 715 -11.75 18.92 10.22
C ASP A 715 -12.73 18.13 9.34
N ILE A 716 -13.07 16.90 9.75
CA ILE A 716 -13.97 16.00 9.02
C ILE A 716 -15.38 16.10 9.59
N ILE A 717 -16.37 16.31 8.73
CA ILE A 717 -17.79 16.33 9.08
C ILE A 717 -18.39 14.93 8.90
N VAL A 718 -19.16 14.45 9.88
CA VAL A 718 -19.87 13.17 9.80
C VAL A 718 -21.37 13.41 9.71
N ASP A 719 -21.99 12.95 8.63
CA ASP A 719 -23.44 12.79 8.54
C ASP A 719 -23.81 11.32 8.72
N SER A 720 -24.87 11.04 9.45
CA SER A 720 -25.35 9.67 9.70
C SER A 720 -26.82 9.51 9.31
N ILE A 721 -27.14 8.43 8.62
CA ILE A 721 -28.51 8.03 8.31
C ILE A 721 -28.75 6.71 9.02
N LEU A 722 -29.59 6.75 10.06
CA LEU A 722 -29.97 5.59 10.86
C LEU A 722 -31.17 4.89 10.24
N LEU A 723 -31.02 3.60 9.91
CA LEU A 723 -32.08 2.81 9.30
C LEU A 723 -32.83 1.94 10.30
N GLY A 724 -34.15 2.00 10.19
CA GLY A 724 -35.11 1.27 11.02
C GLY A 724 -35.32 1.85 12.41
N ASN A 725 -35.96 1.07 13.27
CA ASN A 725 -36.44 1.51 14.59
C ASN A 725 -35.34 1.51 15.67
N VAL A 726 -34.09 1.79 15.29
CA VAL A 726 -32.95 1.84 16.22
C VAL A 726 -32.73 3.28 16.72
N GLU A 727 -32.32 3.43 17.96
CA GLU A 727 -31.88 4.72 18.53
C GLU A 727 -30.41 4.64 18.86
N ASN A 728 -29.60 5.52 18.26
CA ASN A 728 -28.20 5.66 18.62
C ASN A 728 -27.84 7.11 18.94
N ASN A 729 -27.86 7.41 20.24
CA ASN A 729 -27.52 8.73 20.78
C ASN A 729 -26.02 9.05 20.63
N MET A 730 -25.16 8.03 20.55
CA MET A 730 -23.72 8.23 20.41
C MET A 730 -23.36 8.71 19.00
N LEU A 731 -23.77 7.97 17.96
CA LEU A 731 -23.53 8.35 16.57
C LEU A 731 -24.20 9.69 16.25
N HIS A 732 -25.40 9.93 16.78
CA HIS A 732 -26.05 11.24 16.73
C HIS A 732 -25.18 12.36 17.32
N GLY A 733 -24.64 12.11 18.52
CA GLY A 733 -23.72 13.03 19.19
C GLY A 733 -22.46 13.30 18.39
N ILE A 734 -21.87 12.28 17.76
CA ILE A 734 -20.68 12.40 16.90
C ILE A 734 -20.99 13.27 15.67
N SER A 735 -22.10 13.00 14.99
CA SER A 735 -22.52 13.76 13.81
C SER A 735 -22.74 15.24 14.16
N ASN A 736 -23.47 15.55 15.24
CA ASN A 736 -23.66 16.93 15.67
C ASN A 736 -22.36 17.60 16.18
N ALA A 737 -21.51 16.87 16.91
CA ALA A 737 -20.25 17.42 17.41
C ALA A 737 -19.31 17.85 16.28
N THR A 738 -19.26 17.06 15.20
CA THR A 738 -18.43 17.36 14.01
C THR A 738 -19.05 18.41 13.08
N GLY A 739 -20.25 18.91 13.38
CA GLY A 739 -20.98 19.89 12.56
C GLY A 739 -21.80 19.27 11.42
N GLY A 740 -22.03 17.95 11.47
CA GLY A 740 -22.90 17.23 10.56
C GLY A 740 -24.34 17.07 11.06
N CYS A 741 -25.09 16.18 10.43
CA CYS A 741 -26.51 15.92 10.69
C CYS A 741 -26.75 14.43 10.89
N CYS A 742 -27.71 14.10 11.75
CA CYS A 742 -28.14 12.73 12.01
C CYS A 742 -29.61 12.58 11.66
N PHE A 743 -29.89 11.82 10.60
CA PHE A 743 -31.23 11.60 10.07
C PHE A 743 -31.76 10.22 10.47
N LYS A 744 -33.06 10.14 10.73
CA LYS A 744 -33.77 8.88 10.99
C LYS A 744 -35.05 8.82 10.16
N PRO A 745 -34.95 8.52 8.85
CA PRO A 745 -36.13 8.38 7.99
C PRO A 745 -37.01 7.23 8.50
N GLN A 746 -38.32 7.44 8.61
CA GLN A 746 -39.29 6.44 9.08
C GLN A 746 -39.79 5.52 7.95
N THR A 747 -39.53 5.90 6.69
CA THR A 747 -39.88 5.10 5.51
C THR A 747 -38.80 5.22 4.43
N THR A 748 -38.75 4.25 3.51
CA THR A 748 -37.84 4.33 2.35
C THR A 748 -38.13 5.58 1.52
N LYS A 749 -39.41 5.99 1.38
CA LYS A 749 -39.82 7.19 0.65
C LYS A 749 -39.26 8.47 1.29
N GLU A 750 -39.28 8.57 2.62
CA GLU A 750 -38.63 9.67 3.34
C GLU A 750 -37.11 9.67 3.16
N GLY A 751 -36.47 8.50 3.21
CA GLY A 751 -35.04 8.37 2.96
C GLY A 751 -34.64 8.77 1.54
N LEU A 752 -35.43 8.40 0.52
CA LEU A 752 -35.20 8.81 -0.86
C LEU A 752 -35.38 10.32 -1.01
N LYS A 753 -36.43 10.90 -0.39
CA LYS A 753 -36.66 12.35 -0.37
C LYS A 753 -35.49 13.11 0.25
N LEU A 754 -34.88 12.57 1.30
CA LEU A 754 -33.71 13.16 1.96
C LEU A 754 -32.55 13.34 0.97
N PHE A 755 -32.30 12.37 0.10
CA PHE A 755 -31.25 12.45 -0.93
C PHE A 755 -31.63 13.26 -2.18
N GLU A 756 -32.85 13.82 -2.26
CA GLU A 756 -33.21 14.83 -3.25
C GLU A 756 -32.85 16.26 -2.79
N ILE A 757 -32.60 16.46 -1.48
CA ILE A 757 -32.31 17.76 -0.88
C ILE A 757 -30.85 18.15 -1.11
N GLU A 758 -30.62 19.31 -1.73
CA GLU A 758 -29.28 19.79 -2.09
C GLU A 758 -28.33 19.97 -0.90
N THR A 759 -28.85 20.38 0.26
CA THR A 759 -28.06 20.58 1.48
C THR A 759 -27.67 19.27 2.15
N VAL A 760 -28.36 18.18 1.81
CA VAL A 760 -27.93 16.82 2.13
C VAL A 760 -26.88 16.37 1.12
N LEU A 761 -27.04 16.65 -0.17
CA LEU A 761 -26.08 16.24 -1.18
C LEU A 761 -24.72 16.93 -1.05
N SER A 762 -24.69 18.26 -0.83
CA SER A 762 -23.45 19.04 -0.74
C SER A 762 -23.39 19.95 0.48
N LEU A 763 -22.24 19.95 1.16
CA LEU A 763 -21.95 20.90 2.24
C LEU A 763 -21.81 22.34 1.74
N GLU A 764 -21.55 22.59 0.45
CA GLU A 764 -21.48 23.95 -0.10
C GLU A 764 -22.84 24.66 -0.04
N GLN A 765 -23.94 23.92 -0.12
CA GLN A 765 -25.29 24.47 -0.08
C GLN A 765 -25.83 24.63 1.35
N ARG A 766 -25.18 23.97 2.33
CA ARG A 766 -25.62 23.89 3.72
C ARG A 766 -25.12 25.09 4.52
N LYS A 767 -25.97 25.62 5.41
CA LYS A 767 -25.55 26.56 6.45
C LYS A 767 -24.65 25.83 7.46
N PRO A 768 -23.42 26.30 7.71
CA PRO A 768 -22.50 25.61 8.63
C PRO A 768 -23.08 25.52 10.05
N LYS A 769 -23.04 24.31 10.63
CA LYS A 769 -23.28 24.10 12.06
C LYS A 769 -22.01 24.38 12.85
N GLU A 770 -22.17 24.84 14.10
CA GLU A 770 -21.04 25.08 15.01
C GLU A 770 -20.45 23.74 15.46
N LYS A 771 -19.13 23.56 15.30
CA LYS A 771 -18.42 22.36 15.75
C LYS A 771 -18.07 22.49 17.23
N LEU A 772 -18.13 21.38 17.96
CA LEU A 772 -17.66 21.36 19.34
C LEU A 772 -16.13 21.40 19.40
N ASP A 773 -15.59 22.00 20.46
CA ASP A 773 -14.14 22.00 20.69
C ASP A 773 -13.66 20.60 21.11
N ALA A 774 -12.57 20.13 20.50
CA ALA A 774 -12.00 18.80 20.70
C ALA A 774 -11.61 18.54 22.16
N SER A 775 -11.13 19.57 22.87
CA SER A 775 -10.76 19.47 24.29
C SER A 775 -11.96 19.24 25.22
N SER A 776 -13.16 19.54 24.73
CA SER A 776 -14.39 19.56 25.51
C SER A 776 -15.22 18.29 25.37
N ILE A 777 -14.82 17.34 24.51
CA ILE A 777 -15.60 16.14 24.19
C ILE A 777 -15.57 15.15 25.37
N SER A 778 -16.75 14.72 25.80
CA SER A 778 -16.96 13.64 26.75
C SER A 778 -18.15 12.80 26.33
N GLU A 779 -18.20 11.54 26.77
CA GLU A 779 -19.30 10.63 26.46
C GLU A 779 -20.66 11.21 26.89
N SER A 780 -20.72 11.79 28.10
CA SER A 780 -21.91 12.45 28.63
C SER A 780 -22.40 13.63 27.78
N LYS A 781 -21.48 14.38 27.15
CA LYS A 781 -21.84 15.48 26.25
C LYS A 781 -22.37 14.95 24.92
N LEU A 782 -21.72 13.94 24.34
CA LEU A 782 -22.18 13.34 23.08
C LEU A 782 -23.60 12.78 23.22
N VAL A 783 -23.87 12.04 24.28
CA VAL A 783 -25.23 11.53 24.56
C VAL A 783 -26.21 12.66 24.90
N GLY A 784 -25.75 13.70 25.63
CA GLY A 784 -26.57 14.85 26.00
C GLY A 784 -27.01 15.74 24.82
N LEU A 785 -26.31 15.70 23.68
CA LEU A 785 -26.70 16.43 22.47
C LEU A 785 -28.03 15.93 21.90
N PHE A 786 -28.34 14.64 22.07
CA PHE A 786 -29.60 14.08 21.59
C PHE A 786 -30.81 14.72 22.29
N ALA A 787 -30.73 14.91 23.62
CA ALA A 787 -31.79 15.51 24.40
C ALA A 787 -32.08 16.99 24.05
N THR A 788 -31.14 17.66 23.38
CA THR A 788 -31.26 19.07 23.02
C THR A 788 -31.67 19.29 21.57
N HIS A 789 -31.29 18.41 20.65
CA HIS A 789 -31.47 18.64 19.21
C HIS A 789 -32.39 17.62 18.51
N GLY A 790 -32.58 16.41 19.05
CA GLY A 790 -33.33 15.36 18.36
C GLY A 790 -32.74 15.00 16.98
N TYR A 791 -33.41 14.15 16.20
CA TYR A 791 -32.97 13.85 14.83
C TYR A 791 -33.24 15.04 13.89
N ASP A 792 -32.33 15.25 12.95
CA ASP A 792 -32.49 16.28 11.92
C ASP A 792 -33.53 15.83 10.88
N GLU A 793 -34.45 16.73 10.49
CA GLU A 793 -35.36 16.49 9.36
C GLU A 793 -34.70 16.86 8.02
N TYR A 794 -34.07 18.04 7.94
CA TYR A 794 -33.30 18.50 6.80
C TYR A 794 -32.32 19.62 7.21
N PRO A 795 -31.18 19.78 6.52
CA PRO A 795 -30.24 20.87 6.82
C PRO A 795 -30.70 22.21 6.22
N GLU A 796 -30.57 23.30 7.00
CA GLU A 796 -30.82 24.66 6.53
C GLU A 796 -29.89 25.09 5.39
N THR A 797 -30.41 25.91 4.48
CA THR A 797 -29.75 26.32 3.24
C THR A 797 -29.05 27.67 3.38
N PHE A 798 -27.93 27.87 2.68
CA PHE A 798 -27.25 29.16 2.64
C PHE A 798 -28.02 30.17 1.78
N LEU A 799 -28.67 31.16 2.39
CA LEU A 799 -29.18 32.32 1.67
C LEU A 799 -28.04 33.33 1.42
N PRO A 800 -27.91 33.91 0.20
CA PRO A 800 -26.91 34.93 -0.07
C PRO A 800 -26.99 36.08 0.94
N SER A 801 -25.85 36.54 1.46
CA SER A 801 -25.81 37.65 2.43
C SER A 801 -26.43 38.92 1.86
N GLN A 802 -26.37 39.09 0.54
CA GLN A 802 -27.00 40.16 -0.23
C GLN A 802 -28.53 40.20 -0.11
N MET A 803 -29.20 39.12 0.32
CA MET A 803 -30.64 39.16 0.62
C MET A 803 -31.00 40.18 1.70
N LYS A 804 -30.06 40.49 2.61
CA LYS A 804 -30.22 41.52 3.64
C LYS A 804 -29.81 42.93 3.18
N SER A 805 -29.24 43.05 1.98
CA SER A 805 -28.81 44.34 1.43
C SER A 805 -30.02 45.19 1.03
N ARG A 806 -29.84 46.52 1.09
CA ARG A 806 -30.80 47.46 0.54
C ARG A 806 -30.84 47.30 -0.97
N VAL A 807 -32.03 47.42 -1.53
CA VAL A 807 -32.27 47.38 -2.97
C VAL A 807 -32.79 48.72 -3.46
N THR A 808 -32.61 49.00 -4.74
CA THR A 808 -33.03 50.26 -5.36
C THR A 808 -33.84 50.01 -6.62
N LEU A 809 -34.45 51.07 -7.15
CA LEU A 809 -35.16 51.03 -8.42
C LEU A 809 -34.19 50.85 -9.59
N THR A 810 -34.65 50.18 -10.64
CA THR A 810 -33.85 49.95 -11.86
C THR A 810 -33.32 51.26 -12.46
N GLU A 811 -34.11 52.33 -12.45
CA GLU A 811 -33.68 53.67 -12.90
C GLU A 811 -32.47 54.20 -12.13
N SER A 812 -32.53 54.18 -10.79
CA SER A 812 -31.47 54.70 -9.91
C SER A 812 -30.18 53.90 -10.03
N ALA A 813 -30.31 52.56 -10.08
CA ALA A 813 -29.17 51.66 -10.30
C ALA A 813 -28.49 51.93 -11.65
N LEU A 814 -29.28 52.09 -12.73
CA LEU A 814 -28.78 52.37 -14.07
C LEU A 814 -28.06 53.73 -14.14
N LYS A 815 -28.65 54.80 -13.60
CA LYS A 815 -28.02 56.13 -13.57
C LYS A 815 -26.65 56.11 -12.90
N LYS A 816 -26.57 55.48 -11.71
CA LYS A 816 -25.32 55.34 -10.95
C LYS A 816 -24.27 54.57 -11.76
N LYS A 817 -24.64 53.42 -12.34
CA LYS A 817 -23.69 52.59 -13.10
C LYS A 817 -23.26 53.19 -14.43
N ILE A 818 -24.16 53.90 -15.12
CA ILE A 818 -23.84 54.62 -16.36
C ILE A 818 -22.88 55.78 -16.08
N SER A 819 -22.99 56.48 -14.94
CA SER A 819 -22.00 57.50 -14.58
C SER A 819 -20.64 56.89 -14.24
N GLU A 820 -20.60 55.82 -13.45
CA GLU A 820 -19.36 55.08 -13.12
C GLU A 820 -18.67 54.51 -14.38
N SER A 821 -19.43 54.17 -15.42
CA SER A 821 -18.90 53.65 -16.70
C SER A 821 -18.10 54.68 -17.49
N LYS A 822 -18.39 55.98 -17.31
CA LYS A 822 -17.65 57.06 -17.98
C LYS A 822 -16.22 57.22 -17.46
N ASP A 823 -15.91 56.70 -16.27
CA ASP A 823 -14.60 56.80 -15.62
C ASP A 823 -13.63 55.63 -15.94
N GLY A 824 -14.06 54.65 -16.75
CA GLY A 824 -13.18 53.73 -17.47
C GLY A 824 -12.62 52.54 -16.69
N ARG A 825 -13.44 51.48 -16.52
CA ARG A 825 -13.06 50.04 -16.49
C ARG A 825 -14.32 49.20 -16.18
N PHE A 826 -15.10 48.85 -17.20
CA PHE A 826 -16.17 47.85 -17.05
C PHE A 826 -15.71 46.53 -17.65
N MET A 827 -15.83 45.45 -16.87
CA MET A 827 -15.62 44.09 -17.36
C MET A 827 -16.80 43.68 -18.26
N GLU A 828 -16.57 42.74 -19.18
CA GLU A 828 -17.57 42.29 -20.16
C GLU A 828 -18.88 41.78 -19.50
N LYS A 829 -18.75 41.06 -18.39
CA LYS A 829 -19.87 40.63 -17.53
C LYS A 829 -20.74 41.82 -17.09
N GLU A 830 -20.13 42.87 -16.55
CA GLU A 830 -20.87 44.02 -16.00
C GLU A 830 -21.59 44.79 -17.09
N LYS A 831 -20.98 44.89 -18.29
CA LYS A 831 -21.65 45.48 -19.46
C LYS A 831 -22.89 44.69 -19.84
N ARG A 832 -22.81 43.35 -19.89
CA ARG A 832 -23.97 42.52 -20.18
C ARG A 832 -25.07 42.66 -19.13
N ILE A 833 -24.74 42.65 -17.84
CA ILE A 833 -25.73 42.85 -16.76
C ILE A 833 -26.40 44.24 -16.88
N LEU A 834 -25.63 45.27 -17.23
CA LEU A 834 -26.15 46.61 -17.47
C LEU A 834 -27.13 46.65 -18.65
N GLU A 835 -26.83 45.95 -19.74
CA GLU A 835 -27.71 45.81 -20.90
C GLU A 835 -29.01 45.06 -20.57
N GLU A 836 -28.94 43.98 -19.80
CA GLU A 836 -30.11 43.24 -19.31
C GLU A 836 -31.01 44.13 -18.45
N LEU A 837 -30.42 44.85 -17.48
CA LEU A 837 -31.17 45.75 -16.61
C LEU A 837 -31.78 46.92 -17.40
N LYS A 838 -31.06 47.45 -18.39
CA LYS A 838 -31.57 48.48 -19.30
C LYS A 838 -32.75 47.98 -20.13
N SER A 839 -32.66 46.77 -20.65
CA SER A 839 -33.74 46.11 -21.40
C SER A 839 -34.99 45.95 -20.51
N LEU A 840 -34.83 45.40 -19.30
CA LEU A 840 -35.90 45.22 -18.34
C LEU A 840 -36.46 46.53 -17.78
N HIS A 841 -35.66 47.60 -17.72
CA HIS A 841 -36.16 48.93 -17.35
C HIS A 841 -37.02 49.50 -18.47
N CYS A 842 -36.58 49.45 -19.73
CA CYS A 842 -37.30 50.05 -20.85
C CYS A 842 -38.59 49.27 -21.18
N ASP A 843 -38.51 47.94 -21.24
CA ASP A 843 -39.62 47.04 -21.57
C ASP A 843 -39.79 45.95 -20.48
N PRO A 844 -40.28 46.34 -19.30
CA PRO A 844 -40.43 45.45 -18.15
C PRO A 844 -41.41 44.32 -18.43
N HIS A 845 -41.20 43.20 -17.77
CA HIS A 845 -42.12 42.07 -17.84
C HIS A 845 -43.40 42.41 -17.03
N PRO A 846 -44.61 42.08 -17.54
CA PRO A 846 -45.87 42.44 -16.88
C PRO A 846 -45.96 41.97 -15.41
N PHE A 847 -45.57 40.72 -15.17
CA PHE A 847 -45.73 40.04 -13.87
C PHE A 847 -44.50 40.06 -12.96
N PHE A 848 -43.37 40.62 -13.42
CA PHE A 848 -42.13 40.64 -12.63
C PHE A 848 -41.74 42.08 -12.28
N ARG A 849 -41.16 42.26 -11.10
CA ARG A 849 -40.55 43.51 -10.64
C ARG A 849 -39.13 43.20 -10.17
N VAL A 850 -38.16 43.98 -10.65
CA VAL A 850 -36.73 43.72 -10.43
C VAL A 850 -36.13 44.86 -9.61
N PHE A 851 -35.38 44.47 -8.58
CA PHE A 851 -34.78 45.36 -7.60
C PHE A 851 -33.29 45.02 -7.43
N PRO A 852 -32.39 45.71 -8.15
CA PRO A 852 -30.96 45.53 -7.98
C PRO A 852 -30.48 45.95 -6.58
N SER A 853 -29.50 45.22 -6.03
CA SER A 853 -28.84 45.60 -4.78
C SER A 853 -28.02 46.88 -4.93
N GLU A 854 -28.05 47.73 -3.90
CA GLU A 854 -27.28 48.98 -3.85
C GLU A 854 -25.77 48.75 -3.70
N THR A 855 -25.42 47.64 -3.05
CA THR A 855 -24.03 47.27 -2.74
C THR A 855 -23.42 46.33 -3.77
N ASP A 856 -24.23 45.45 -4.36
CA ASP A 856 -23.77 44.45 -5.34
C ASP A 856 -24.67 44.45 -6.58
N PHE A 857 -24.22 45.09 -7.65
CA PHE A 857 -24.98 45.18 -8.90
C PHE A 857 -25.23 43.83 -9.58
N THR A 858 -24.49 42.79 -9.18
CA THR A 858 -24.63 41.42 -9.68
C THR A 858 -25.68 40.60 -8.93
N PHE A 859 -26.38 41.20 -7.96
CA PHE A 859 -27.45 40.56 -7.19
C PHE A 859 -28.75 41.34 -7.28
N TRP A 860 -29.83 40.69 -7.73
CA TRP A 860 -31.16 41.28 -7.86
C TRP A 860 -32.18 40.53 -7.02
N ARG A 861 -33.06 41.27 -6.32
CA ARG A 861 -34.29 40.73 -5.74
C ARG A 861 -35.42 40.95 -6.73
N ILE A 862 -36.32 39.98 -6.79
CA ILE A 862 -37.36 39.93 -7.81
C ILE A 862 -38.67 39.58 -7.13
N LEU A 863 -39.74 40.28 -7.48
CA LEU A 863 -41.11 39.90 -7.10
C LEU A 863 -41.84 39.43 -8.34
N MET A 864 -42.47 38.27 -8.26
CA MET A 864 -43.26 37.67 -9.33
C MET A 864 -44.69 37.47 -8.86
N GLN A 865 -45.65 37.97 -9.63
CA GLN A 865 -47.06 37.62 -9.43
C GLN A 865 -47.35 36.27 -10.06
N GLY A 866 -48.11 35.42 -9.37
CA GLY A 866 -48.50 34.11 -9.89
C GLY A 866 -49.34 34.21 -11.17
N PRO A 867 -49.26 33.19 -12.06
CA PRO A 867 -50.06 33.18 -13.28
C PRO A 867 -51.56 33.10 -13.03
N PRO A 868 -52.39 33.83 -13.79
CA PRO A 868 -53.84 33.74 -13.67
C PRO A 868 -54.32 32.33 -14.04
N ASP A 869 -55.45 31.93 -13.46
CA ASP A 869 -56.11 30.64 -13.74
C ASP A 869 -55.23 29.41 -13.43
N THR A 870 -54.28 29.57 -12.51
CA THR A 870 -53.46 28.50 -11.92
C THR A 870 -53.65 28.48 -10.40
N PRO A 871 -53.27 27.42 -9.67
CA PRO A 871 -53.30 27.43 -8.20
C PRO A 871 -52.41 28.51 -7.56
N TYR A 872 -51.59 29.21 -8.34
CA TYR A 872 -50.67 30.24 -7.88
C TYR A 872 -51.21 31.68 -8.04
N ASP A 873 -52.40 31.88 -8.61
CA ASP A 873 -52.93 33.17 -9.11
C ASP A 873 -52.90 34.36 -8.13
N THR A 874 -53.15 34.08 -6.86
CA THR A 874 -53.25 35.05 -5.76
C THR A 874 -51.91 35.26 -5.05
N GLY A 875 -50.89 34.47 -5.39
CA GLY A 875 -49.57 34.50 -4.79
C GLY A 875 -48.66 35.59 -5.35
N VAL A 876 -47.86 36.19 -4.48
CA VAL A 876 -46.68 36.99 -4.83
C VAL A 876 -45.43 36.30 -4.30
N PHE A 877 -44.57 35.86 -5.21
CA PHE A 877 -43.38 35.10 -4.92
C PHE A 877 -42.15 35.99 -4.97
N GLU A 878 -41.33 35.95 -3.92
CA GLU A 878 -40.02 36.57 -3.93
C GLU A 878 -38.99 35.60 -4.49
N LEU A 879 -38.15 36.09 -5.41
CA LEU A 879 -37.02 35.38 -5.99
C LEU A 879 -35.75 36.22 -5.83
N TYR A 880 -34.59 35.58 -5.94
CA TYR A 880 -33.33 36.28 -6.14
C TYR A 880 -32.61 35.77 -7.38
N CYS A 881 -31.86 36.68 -8.01
CA CYS A 881 -31.00 36.41 -9.14
C CYS A 881 -29.56 36.84 -8.82
N GLN A 882 -28.61 35.92 -8.95
CA GLN A 882 -27.17 36.19 -8.76
C GLN A 882 -26.41 35.88 -10.05
N PHE A 883 -25.72 36.87 -10.60
CA PHE A 883 -24.85 36.68 -11.76
C PHE A 883 -23.49 36.17 -11.30
N GLY A 884 -23.17 34.91 -11.63
CA GLY A 884 -21.91 34.25 -11.28
C GLY A 884 -20.68 34.84 -12.02
N PRO A 885 -19.45 34.41 -11.69
CA PRO A 885 -18.23 34.90 -12.34
C PRO A 885 -18.15 34.56 -13.84
N ASN A 886 -18.80 33.46 -14.26
CA ASN A 886 -18.80 32.97 -15.64
C ASN A 886 -19.98 33.48 -16.48
N TYR A 887 -20.79 34.40 -15.96
CA TYR A 887 -21.89 34.99 -16.73
C TYR A 887 -21.32 35.93 -17.82
N PRO A 888 -21.83 35.91 -19.08
CA PRO A 888 -23.03 35.21 -19.57
C PRO A 888 -22.77 33.86 -20.25
N VAL A 889 -21.60 33.24 -20.06
CA VAL A 889 -21.34 31.90 -20.61
C VAL A 889 -22.16 30.84 -19.86
N LYS A 890 -22.30 30.99 -18.55
CA LYS A 890 -23.23 30.21 -17.70
C LYS A 890 -24.44 31.06 -17.29
N PRO A 891 -25.61 30.43 -17.07
CA PRO A 891 -26.81 31.15 -16.65
C PRO A 891 -26.63 31.81 -15.27
N PRO A 892 -27.41 32.85 -14.96
CA PRO A 892 -27.48 33.37 -13.60
C PRO A 892 -28.18 32.36 -12.69
N VAL A 893 -27.85 32.40 -11.40
CA VAL A 893 -28.53 31.59 -10.41
C VAL A 893 -29.83 32.30 -10.04
N LEU A 894 -30.97 31.71 -10.40
CA LEU A 894 -32.31 32.20 -10.08
C LEU A 894 -32.99 31.21 -9.14
N ARG A 895 -33.44 31.67 -7.97
CA ARG A 895 -34.14 30.82 -6.99
C ARG A 895 -35.33 31.52 -6.35
N PHE A 896 -36.33 30.75 -5.98
CA PHE A 896 -37.41 31.18 -5.11
C PHE A 896 -36.92 31.35 -3.67
N VAL A 897 -37.33 32.46 -3.04
CA VAL A 897 -37.18 32.71 -1.61
C VAL A 897 -38.48 32.34 -0.90
N THR A 898 -39.62 32.69 -1.51
CA THR A 898 -40.93 32.22 -1.05
C THR A 898 -41.07 30.74 -1.39
N PRO A 899 -41.36 29.86 -0.42
CA PRO A 899 -41.61 28.44 -0.70
C PRO A 899 -42.73 28.26 -1.72
N VAL A 900 -42.55 27.33 -2.67
CA VAL A 900 -43.52 27.03 -3.72
C VAL A 900 -43.78 25.53 -3.77
N TYR A 901 -45.04 25.14 -3.78
CA TYR A 901 -45.45 23.76 -3.98
C TYR A 901 -45.48 23.46 -5.49
N HIS A 902 -44.38 22.93 -6.03
CA HIS A 902 -44.24 22.68 -7.48
C HIS A 902 -43.25 21.54 -7.76
N CYS A 903 -43.52 20.63 -8.70
CA CYS A 903 -42.66 19.46 -8.93
C CYS A 903 -41.27 19.82 -9.51
N ASN A 904 -41.18 20.92 -10.25
CA ASN A 904 -39.90 21.45 -10.76
C ASN A 904 -39.22 22.48 -9.85
N VAL A 905 -39.72 22.71 -8.62
CA VAL A 905 -39.10 23.60 -7.62
C VAL A 905 -38.83 22.83 -6.34
N ASN A 906 -37.58 22.81 -5.87
CA ASN A 906 -37.26 22.11 -4.62
C ASN A 906 -37.51 22.97 -3.37
N SER A 907 -37.37 22.38 -2.18
CA SER A 907 -37.55 23.06 -0.88
C SER A 907 -36.61 24.25 -0.65
N VAL A 908 -35.52 24.36 -1.41
CA VAL A 908 -34.55 25.46 -1.38
C VAL A 908 -34.83 26.51 -2.45
N GLY A 909 -35.93 26.36 -3.19
CA GLY A 909 -36.35 27.25 -4.25
C GLY A 909 -35.51 27.17 -5.53
N ARG A 910 -34.68 26.13 -5.73
CA ARG A 910 -34.06 25.90 -7.04
C ARG A 910 -35.13 25.52 -8.05
N ILE A 911 -34.96 26.02 -9.26
CA ILE A 911 -35.86 25.78 -10.40
C ILE A 911 -35.14 24.84 -11.38
N CYS A 912 -35.78 23.75 -11.77
CA CYS A 912 -35.33 22.93 -12.90
C CYS A 912 -36.05 23.39 -14.16
N HIS A 913 -35.29 23.89 -15.13
CA HIS A 913 -35.78 24.25 -16.44
C HIS A 913 -34.61 24.25 -17.43
N ASN A 914 -34.81 23.73 -18.65
CA ASN A 914 -33.74 23.55 -19.63
C ASN A 914 -33.00 24.86 -20.00
N LEU A 915 -33.67 26.01 -20.06
CA LEU A 915 -33.09 27.34 -20.31
C LEU A 915 -32.19 27.85 -19.17
N LEU A 916 -32.27 27.25 -17.98
CA LEU A 916 -31.37 27.52 -16.85
C LEU A 916 -30.23 26.48 -16.75
N ASP A 917 -30.16 25.56 -17.71
CA ASP A 917 -29.15 24.50 -17.77
C ASP A 917 -28.72 24.22 -19.22
N ARG A 918 -29.12 23.07 -19.79
CA ARG A 918 -28.57 22.55 -21.07
C ARG A 918 -28.84 23.42 -22.30
N ASN A 919 -29.96 24.13 -22.34
CA ASN A 919 -30.35 24.98 -23.46
C ASN A 919 -29.93 26.44 -23.27
N TYR A 920 -29.24 26.77 -22.18
CA TYR A 920 -28.73 28.11 -21.96
C TYR A 920 -27.58 28.44 -22.92
N ASN A 921 -27.57 29.66 -23.44
CA ASN A 921 -26.43 30.25 -24.12
C ASN A 921 -26.39 31.76 -23.86
N ALA A 922 -25.26 32.41 -24.16
CA ALA A 922 -25.04 33.82 -23.85
C ALA A 922 -25.99 34.81 -24.56
N HIS A 923 -26.79 34.37 -25.54
CA HIS A 923 -27.82 35.21 -26.17
C HIS A 923 -29.13 35.21 -25.39
N VAL A 924 -29.38 34.20 -24.54
CA VAL A 924 -30.58 34.13 -23.70
C VAL A 924 -30.61 35.31 -22.74
N THR A 925 -31.70 36.06 -22.79
CA THR A 925 -31.94 37.28 -22.01
C THR A 925 -32.63 36.97 -20.68
N MET A 926 -32.54 37.89 -19.72
CA MET A 926 -33.27 37.76 -18.46
C MET A 926 -34.79 37.74 -18.65
N LYS A 927 -35.30 38.41 -19.69
CA LYS A 927 -36.72 38.40 -20.02
C LYS A 927 -37.19 37.02 -20.50
N GLU A 928 -36.39 36.34 -21.32
CA GLU A 928 -36.65 34.95 -21.72
C GLU A 928 -36.60 33.99 -20.52
N ILE A 929 -35.65 34.19 -19.60
CA ILE A 929 -35.59 33.43 -18.34
C ILE A 929 -36.85 33.64 -17.49
N PHE A 930 -37.34 34.87 -17.35
CA PHE A 930 -38.58 35.14 -16.60
C PHE A 930 -39.80 34.50 -17.26
N ASN A 931 -39.89 34.56 -18.60
CA ASN A 931 -40.97 33.88 -19.33
C ASN A 931 -40.94 32.37 -19.09
N ALA A 932 -39.75 31.76 -19.03
CA ALA A 932 -39.59 30.33 -18.78
C ALA A 932 -40.08 29.93 -17.37
N VAL A 933 -39.63 30.66 -16.33
CA VAL A 933 -40.08 30.42 -14.94
C VAL A 933 -41.58 30.62 -14.79
N TYR A 934 -42.12 31.66 -15.43
CA TYR A 934 -43.55 31.92 -15.41
C TYR A 934 -44.35 30.83 -16.13
N GLY A 935 -43.86 30.36 -17.28
CA GLY A 935 -44.46 29.27 -18.05
C GLY A 935 -44.47 27.95 -17.28
N LEU A 936 -43.44 27.67 -16.50
CA LEU A 936 -43.33 26.45 -15.69
C LEU A 936 -44.46 26.32 -14.66
N LEU A 937 -44.90 27.43 -14.06
CA LEU A 937 -46.04 27.46 -13.13
C LEU A 937 -47.40 27.30 -13.83
N ILE A 938 -47.48 27.54 -15.14
CA ILE A 938 -48.68 27.31 -15.95
C ILE A 938 -48.73 25.86 -16.41
N VAL A 939 -47.60 25.35 -16.88
CA VAL A 939 -47.45 24.00 -17.41
C VAL A 939 -46.26 23.33 -16.70
N PRO A 940 -46.52 22.60 -15.59
CA PRO A 940 -45.49 21.82 -14.92
C PRO A 940 -44.90 20.76 -15.85
N GLU A 941 -43.61 20.44 -15.66
CA GLU A 941 -42.87 19.46 -16.45
C GLU A 941 -42.59 18.20 -15.60
N PRO A 942 -43.55 17.28 -15.43
CA PRO A 942 -43.39 16.11 -14.54
C PRO A 942 -42.37 15.09 -15.04
N ASP A 943 -41.93 15.17 -16.30
CA ASP A 943 -40.91 14.31 -16.90
C ASP A 943 -39.47 14.67 -16.43
N ASP A 944 -39.25 15.90 -15.92
CA ASP A 944 -37.98 16.34 -15.36
C ASP A 944 -38.14 17.02 -13.98
N PRO A 945 -38.62 16.27 -12.96
CA PRO A 945 -38.97 16.84 -11.68
C PRO A 945 -37.77 16.95 -10.71
N LEU A 946 -37.78 18.00 -9.89
CA LEU A 946 -36.93 18.09 -8.70
C LEU A 946 -37.52 17.35 -7.51
N ASP A 947 -38.85 17.32 -7.40
CA ASP A 947 -39.58 16.54 -6.41
C ASP A 947 -40.40 15.45 -7.12
N SER A 948 -39.89 14.22 -7.05
CA SER A 948 -40.47 13.06 -7.73
C SER A 948 -41.84 12.67 -7.17
N ILE A 949 -42.09 12.96 -5.89
CA ILE A 949 -43.35 12.67 -5.21
C ILE A 949 -44.43 13.62 -5.72
N LEU A 950 -44.09 14.91 -5.82
CA LEU A 950 -45.01 15.92 -6.38
C LEU A 950 -45.30 15.66 -7.86
N ALA A 951 -44.34 15.14 -8.62
CA ALA A 951 -44.55 14.75 -10.01
C ALA A 951 -45.51 13.56 -10.12
N GLU A 952 -45.33 12.53 -9.28
CA GLU A 952 -46.24 11.39 -9.19
C GLU A 952 -47.65 11.83 -8.79
N GLU A 953 -47.78 12.71 -7.79
CA GLU A 953 -49.07 13.26 -7.37
C GLU A 953 -49.74 14.07 -8.49
N PHE A 954 -48.98 14.90 -9.21
CA PHE A 954 -49.50 15.65 -10.37
C PHE A 954 -50.01 14.73 -11.48
N LEU A 955 -49.30 13.63 -11.77
CA LEU A 955 -49.66 12.67 -12.81
C LEU A 955 -50.84 11.76 -12.42
N THR A 956 -50.93 11.38 -11.14
CA THR A 956 -51.94 10.43 -10.65
C THR A 956 -53.21 11.11 -10.11
N SER A 957 -53.07 12.28 -9.49
CA SER A 957 -54.08 12.93 -8.65
C SER A 957 -54.03 14.46 -8.79
N ARG A 958 -54.18 14.97 -10.02
CA ARG A 958 -54.06 16.40 -10.35
C ARG A 958 -54.93 17.33 -9.49
N GLU A 959 -56.14 16.91 -9.12
CA GLU A 959 -57.05 17.73 -8.29
C GLU A 959 -56.51 17.95 -6.88
N ILE A 960 -55.90 16.93 -6.27
CA ILE A 960 -55.28 17.02 -4.95
C ILE A 960 -54.07 17.95 -5.01
N TYR A 961 -53.24 17.77 -6.03
CA TYR A 961 -52.08 18.61 -6.28
C TYR A 961 -52.45 20.10 -6.40
N GLU A 962 -53.45 20.43 -7.22
CA GLU A 962 -53.90 21.81 -7.41
C GLU A 962 -54.51 22.40 -6.12
N GLN A 963 -55.23 21.59 -5.33
CA GLN A 963 -55.79 22.02 -4.04
C GLN A 963 -54.69 22.32 -3.01
N GLU A 964 -53.73 21.42 -2.83
CA GLU A 964 -52.62 21.62 -1.89
C GLU A 964 -51.70 22.75 -2.36
N ALA A 965 -51.43 22.88 -3.66
CA ALA A 965 -50.67 23.98 -4.22
C ALA A 965 -51.34 25.35 -3.95
N LYS A 966 -52.65 25.42 -4.09
CA LYS A 966 -53.42 26.64 -3.79
C LYS A 966 -53.37 26.99 -2.32
N LYS A 967 -53.62 26.02 -1.44
CA LYS A 967 -53.53 26.20 0.02
C LYS A 967 -52.14 26.67 0.44
N HIS A 968 -51.09 26.03 -0.09
CA HIS A 968 -49.71 26.40 0.19
C HIS A 968 -49.38 27.82 -0.31
N THR A 969 -49.94 28.23 -1.45
CA THR A 969 -49.81 29.59 -1.99
C THR A 969 -50.48 30.63 -1.09
N GLU A 970 -51.69 30.36 -0.60
CA GLU A 970 -52.41 31.24 0.33
C GLU A 970 -51.62 31.42 1.64
N GLU A 971 -51.02 30.34 2.16
CA GLU A 971 -50.22 30.35 3.39
C GLU A 971 -48.90 31.13 3.25
N HIS A 972 -48.15 30.92 2.16
CA HIS A 972 -46.76 31.41 2.05
C HIS A 972 -46.61 32.65 1.16
N ALA A 973 -47.52 32.86 0.20
CA ALA A 973 -47.40 33.88 -0.85
C ALA A 973 -48.58 34.88 -0.90
N GLY A 974 -49.55 34.80 0.03
CA GLY A 974 -50.78 35.63 0.00
C GLY A 974 -50.62 37.13 0.27
N LYS A 975 -49.40 37.68 0.34
CA LYS A 975 -49.17 39.13 0.55
C LYS A 975 -49.34 39.89 -0.76
N SER A 976 -49.91 41.10 -0.70
CA SER A 976 -50.07 41.94 -1.88
C SER A 976 -48.71 42.40 -2.43
N LEU A 977 -48.63 42.63 -3.74
CA LEU A 977 -47.42 43.11 -4.38
C LEU A 977 -46.98 44.47 -3.81
N ASP A 978 -47.92 45.39 -3.58
CA ASP A 978 -47.62 46.71 -3.04
C ASP A 978 -47.06 46.64 -1.60
N ASP A 979 -47.52 45.70 -0.78
CA ASP A 979 -46.99 45.49 0.58
C ASP A 979 -45.58 44.89 0.57
N MET A 980 -45.32 43.97 -0.36
CA MET A 980 -43.99 43.41 -0.58
C MET A 980 -43.03 44.49 -1.08
N GLU A 981 -43.43 45.33 -2.05
CA GLU A 981 -42.61 46.44 -2.54
C GLU A 981 -42.25 47.45 -1.44
N LYS A 982 -43.21 47.85 -0.59
CA LYS A 982 -42.94 48.73 0.57
C LYS A 982 -41.96 48.14 1.57
N LYS A 983 -41.93 46.80 1.71
CA LYS A 983 -40.96 46.12 2.56
C LYS A 983 -39.54 46.15 1.97
N LEU A 984 -39.43 46.21 0.64
CA LEU A 984 -38.16 46.24 -0.07
C LEU A 984 -37.53 47.64 -0.13
N MET A 985 -38.36 48.68 -0.24
CA MET A 985 -37.91 50.05 -0.44
C MET A 985 -38.88 51.11 0.07
N ASP A 986 -38.34 52.28 0.41
CA ASP A 986 -39.13 53.47 0.73
C ASP A 986 -39.75 54.09 -0.54
N PRO A 987 -40.96 54.66 -0.47
CA PRO A 987 -41.62 55.25 -1.63
C PRO A 987 -40.84 56.45 -2.18
N VAL A 988 -40.36 56.33 -3.43
CA VAL A 988 -39.69 57.41 -4.16
C VAL A 988 -40.72 58.13 -5.04
N PRO A 989 -40.95 59.44 -4.87
CA PRO A 989 -41.85 60.18 -5.75
C PRO A 989 -41.24 60.30 -7.16
N GLN A 990 -41.86 59.65 -8.14
CA GLN A 990 -41.51 59.76 -9.56
C GLN A 990 -42.55 60.61 -10.30
N PHE A 991 -42.09 61.60 -11.04
CA PHE A 991 -42.93 62.35 -11.97
C PHE A 991 -43.15 61.52 -13.24
N VAL A 992 -44.40 61.22 -13.57
CA VAL A 992 -44.78 60.53 -14.81
C VAL A 992 -45.81 61.37 -15.57
N PRO A 993 -45.61 61.64 -16.88
CA PRO A 993 -46.59 62.35 -17.69
C PRO A 993 -47.97 61.66 -17.67
N GLN A 994 -49.03 62.43 -17.48
CA GLN A 994 -50.40 61.89 -17.31
C GLN A 994 -50.87 61.00 -18.47
N HIS A 995 -50.44 61.28 -19.70
CA HIS A 995 -50.84 60.51 -20.89
C HIS A 995 -50.19 59.10 -20.97
N LEU A 996 -49.17 58.82 -20.16
CA LEU A 996 -48.53 57.51 -20.07
C LEU A 996 -49.09 56.67 -18.91
N LEU A 997 -50.05 57.21 -18.16
CA LEU A 997 -50.69 56.53 -17.03
C LEU A 997 -51.98 55.85 -17.48
N CYS A 998 -52.16 54.62 -17.02
CA CYS A 998 -53.41 53.91 -17.19
C CYS A 998 -54.54 54.60 -16.42
N PRO A 999 -55.70 54.87 -17.05
CA PRO A 999 -56.83 55.52 -16.38
C PRO A 999 -57.35 54.74 -15.17
N LEU A 1000 -57.25 53.40 -15.19
CA LEU A 1000 -57.70 52.51 -14.11
C LEU A 1000 -56.68 52.43 -12.97
N THR A 1001 -55.44 52.06 -13.27
CA THR A 1001 -54.44 51.79 -12.22
C THR A 1001 -53.72 53.04 -11.73
N LYS A 1002 -53.79 54.16 -12.48
CA LYS A 1002 -52.96 55.37 -12.30
C LYS A 1002 -51.44 55.09 -12.29
N LYS A 1003 -51.01 53.91 -12.72
CA LYS A 1003 -49.61 53.52 -12.90
C LYS A 1003 -49.25 53.60 -14.39
N MET A 1004 -47.96 53.75 -14.68
CA MET A 1004 -47.45 53.80 -16.06
C MET A 1004 -47.67 52.46 -16.77
N PHE A 1005 -48.06 52.48 -18.05
CA PHE A 1005 -48.35 51.23 -18.78
C PHE A 1005 -47.13 50.29 -18.85
N VAL A 1006 -47.41 48.99 -18.85
CA VAL A 1006 -46.44 47.90 -19.09
C VAL A 1006 -46.92 47.07 -20.28
N ASP A 1007 -48.17 46.62 -20.28
CA ASP A 1007 -48.80 45.96 -21.42
C ASP A 1007 -50.11 46.67 -21.82
N PRO A 1008 -50.02 47.80 -22.54
CA PRO A 1008 -51.19 48.57 -22.93
C PRO A 1008 -52.02 47.84 -23.99
N VAL A 1009 -53.33 47.78 -23.76
CA VAL A 1009 -54.34 47.30 -24.70
C VAL A 1009 -55.34 48.39 -25.00
N LYS A 1010 -55.78 48.43 -26.25
CA LYS A 1010 -56.76 49.37 -26.76
C LYS A 1010 -58.09 48.65 -26.96
N THR A 1011 -59.16 49.25 -26.46
CA THR A 1011 -60.53 48.76 -26.65
C THR A 1011 -61.08 49.19 -28.01
N VAL A 1012 -62.18 48.58 -28.45
CA VAL A 1012 -62.91 48.99 -29.67
C VAL A 1012 -63.36 50.46 -29.63
N TYR A 1013 -63.52 51.03 -28.44
CA TYR A 1013 -63.87 52.44 -28.20
C TYR A 1013 -62.67 53.39 -28.26
N GLY A 1014 -61.47 52.85 -28.44
CA GLY A 1014 -60.25 53.62 -28.63
C GLY A 1014 -59.50 54.00 -27.36
N THR A 1015 -60.03 53.65 -26.19
CA THR A 1015 -59.41 53.87 -24.88
C THR A 1015 -58.29 52.86 -24.64
N VAL A 1016 -57.19 53.30 -24.03
CA VAL A 1016 -56.05 52.44 -23.71
C VAL A 1016 -56.01 52.14 -22.21
N TYR A 1017 -55.93 50.86 -21.87
CA TYR A 1017 -55.85 50.35 -20.50
C TYR A 1017 -54.64 49.43 -20.34
N GLU A 1018 -54.24 49.22 -19.09
CA GLU A 1018 -53.31 48.15 -18.76
C GLU A 1018 -54.06 46.82 -18.84
N ARG A 1019 -53.54 45.85 -19.60
CA ARG A 1019 -54.21 44.56 -19.90
C ARG A 1019 -54.83 43.91 -18.66
N LYS A 1020 -54.02 43.68 -17.63
CA LYS A 1020 -54.46 43.01 -16.41
C LYS A 1020 -55.61 43.75 -15.70
N ALA A 1021 -55.52 45.08 -15.63
CA ALA A 1021 -56.51 45.88 -14.93
C ALA A 1021 -57.86 45.91 -15.66
N ILE A 1022 -57.85 45.93 -17.00
CA ILE A 1022 -59.10 45.84 -17.76
C ILE A 1022 -59.66 44.41 -17.75
N GLU A 1023 -58.82 43.37 -17.81
CA GLU A 1023 -59.27 41.99 -17.70
C GLU A 1023 -59.91 41.69 -16.33
N GLU A 1024 -59.34 42.19 -15.23
CA GLU A 1024 -59.94 42.10 -13.89
C GLU A 1024 -61.27 42.85 -13.80
N HIS A 1025 -61.37 44.02 -14.43
CA HIS A 1025 -62.63 44.75 -14.52
C HIS A 1025 -63.67 43.94 -15.29
N LEU A 1026 -63.29 43.35 -16.43
CA LEU A 1026 -64.17 42.55 -17.29
C LEU A 1026 -64.66 41.25 -16.63
N LYS A 1027 -63.88 40.68 -15.69
CA LYS A 1027 -64.32 39.55 -14.85
C LYS A 1027 -65.51 39.93 -13.94
N GLN A 1028 -65.64 41.20 -13.55
CA GLN A 1028 -66.68 41.69 -12.65
C GLN A 1028 -67.78 42.50 -13.37
N HIS A 1029 -67.45 43.16 -14.48
CA HIS A 1029 -68.27 44.16 -15.15
C HIS A 1029 -68.09 44.02 -16.68
N LYS A 1030 -69.17 43.77 -17.44
CA LYS A 1030 -69.08 43.51 -18.89
C LYS A 1030 -69.04 44.76 -19.78
N TYR A 1031 -68.44 45.85 -19.33
CA TYR A 1031 -68.45 47.13 -20.06
C TYR A 1031 -67.11 47.86 -19.98
N ASP A 1032 -66.89 48.84 -20.87
CA ASP A 1032 -65.69 49.70 -20.84
C ASP A 1032 -65.78 50.73 -19.68
N PRO A 1033 -64.82 50.75 -18.74
CA PRO A 1033 -64.92 51.56 -17.54
C PRO A 1033 -64.95 53.09 -17.77
N LEU A 1034 -64.47 53.60 -18.91
CA LEU A 1034 -64.54 55.02 -19.24
C LEU A 1034 -65.72 55.35 -20.17
N ALA A 1035 -66.14 54.40 -21.03
CA ALA A 1035 -67.31 54.59 -21.88
C ALA A 1035 -68.64 54.35 -21.15
N GLY A 1036 -68.62 53.60 -20.04
CA GLY A 1036 -69.77 53.38 -19.16
C GLY A 1036 -70.60 52.13 -19.48
N PRO A 1037 -71.63 51.82 -18.67
CA PRO A 1037 -72.35 50.54 -18.69
C PRO A 1037 -73.14 50.21 -19.96
N GLU A 1038 -73.37 51.19 -20.84
CA GLU A 1038 -74.09 51.00 -22.11
C GLU A 1038 -73.17 50.49 -23.25
N ASN A 1039 -71.86 50.39 -22.99
CA ASN A 1039 -70.85 50.03 -23.96
C ASN A 1039 -70.24 48.67 -23.59
N ASP A 1040 -70.89 47.60 -24.03
CA ASP A 1040 -70.44 46.23 -23.81
C ASP A 1040 -69.03 46.02 -24.38
N LEU A 1041 -68.20 45.27 -23.64
CA LEU A 1041 -66.82 44.97 -24.01
C LEU A 1041 -66.48 43.54 -23.61
N GLU A 1042 -66.02 42.72 -24.54
CA GLU A 1042 -65.57 41.36 -24.28
C GLU A 1042 -64.04 41.26 -24.27
N MET A 1043 -63.50 40.19 -23.66
CA MET A 1043 -62.04 39.99 -23.60
C MET A 1043 -61.39 39.87 -24.99
N SER A 1044 -62.13 39.36 -25.99
CA SER A 1044 -61.68 39.27 -27.38
C SER A 1044 -61.49 40.62 -28.07
N ASP A 1045 -62.08 41.68 -27.53
CA ASP A 1045 -62.08 43.03 -28.12
C ASP A 1045 -60.83 43.85 -27.72
N LEU A 1046 -59.95 43.27 -26.90
CA LEU A 1046 -58.73 43.90 -26.41
C LEU A 1046 -57.56 43.68 -27.37
N ILE A 1047 -57.12 44.74 -28.06
CA ILE A 1047 -56.01 44.68 -29.02
C ILE A 1047 -54.78 45.38 -28.44
N SER A 1048 -53.60 44.74 -28.47
CA SER A 1048 -52.36 45.34 -27.96
C SER A 1048 -52.02 46.67 -28.64
N ASP A 1049 -51.81 47.74 -27.87
CA ASP A 1049 -51.45 49.07 -28.39
C ASP A 1049 -49.93 49.24 -28.50
N ARG A 1050 -49.41 48.95 -29.69
CA ARG A 1050 -47.97 49.07 -29.98
C ARG A 1050 -47.46 50.52 -29.92
N ASN A 1051 -48.30 51.50 -30.21
CA ASN A 1051 -47.90 52.90 -30.21
C ASN A 1051 -47.72 53.41 -28.79
N MET A 1052 -48.69 53.16 -27.91
CA MET A 1052 -48.59 53.50 -26.49
C MET A 1052 -47.40 52.78 -25.85
N LYS A 1053 -47.22 51.48 -26.17
CA LYS A 1053 -46.08 50.70 -25.69
C LYS A 1053 -44.74 51.34 -26.09
N LYS A 1054 -44.62 51.76 -27.36
CA LYS A 1054 -43.42 52.47 -27.86
C LYS A 1054 -43.19 53.81 -27.13
N MET A 1055 -44.24 54.61 -26.91
CA MET A 1055 -44.11 55.89 -26.20
C MET A 1055 -43.60 55.72 -24.76
N VAL A 1056 -44.08 54.70 -24.05
CA VAL A 1056 -43.61 54.39 -22.69
C VAL A 1056 -42.16 53.90 -22.71
N ILE A 1057 -41.80 53.03 -23.65
CA ILE A 1057 -40.41 52.57 -23.83
C ILE A 1057 -39.47 53.75 -24.08
N ASP A 1058 -39.84 54.67 -24.98
CA ASP A 1058 -39.06 55.87 -25.30
C ASP A 1058 -38.92 56.79 -24.07
N TYR A 1059 -39.97 56.92 -23.25
CA TYR A 1059 -39.91 57.69 -22.00
C TYR A 1059 -38.94 57.07 -21.00
N ARG A 1060 -39.05 55.76 -20.73
CA ARG A 1060 -38.13 55.04 -19.82
C ARG A 1060 -36.69 55.09 -20.31
N SER A 1061 -36.47 54.97 -21.62
CA SER A 1061 -35.13 55.11 -22.23
C SER A 1061 -34.51 56.49 -21.98
N LYS A 1062 -35.31 57.56 -22.00
CA LYS A 1062 -34.85 58.93 -21.69
C LYS A 1062 -34.56 59.13 -20.21
N GLN A 1063 -35.20 58.39 -19.31
CA GLN A 1063 -34.94 58.52 -17.87
C GLN A 1063 -33.51 58.13 -17.50
N ILE A 1064 -32.88 57.23 -18.27
CA ILE A 1064 -31.55 56.65 -17.97
C ILE A 1064 -30.40 57.23 -18.81
N GLN A 1065 -30.67 58.21 -19.69
CA GLN A 1065 -29.67 58.98 -20.42
C GLN A 1065 -29.17 60.15 -19.57
#